data_AF-A0A022WBQ4-F1
#
_entry.id   AF-A0A022WBQ4-F1
#
_cell.length_a   1.000
_cell.length_b   1.000
_cell.length_c   1.000
_cell.angle_alpha   90.00
_cell.angle_beta   90.00
_cell.angle_gamma   90.00
#
_symmetry.space_group_name_H-M   'P 1'
#
loop_
_entity.id
_entity.type
_entity.pdbx_description
1 polymer ?
#
loop_
_entity_poly.entity_id
_entity_poly.type
_entity_poly.pdbx_seq_one_letter_code
_entity_poly.pdbx_strand_id
1 'polypeptide(L)'
;MDKTEQSIVYCCKQGTFTSGVGRHSDPYTIDWIVPSDSASRWDDPGYTPLFSDRIPVMRQSADGGLHGFVMHDLCWQLLQKFYEPDDVPIERLHDVCRSLPLAILGSCAFWGHDYGGLITLDTKDHYPWEDRAENEFNSSLTHAKEDPYDVAEIPELLTLSYNSSPSLGITQPHVVRETKSDCFAKFPWEIIEEISANLLVSDILALIRSSRTFGPILSSQTFWASRFETGKDRAFLFEKRNCKEARDWIKLYQLTKRSASPPGLKNRRRIWDLIQCLAPYLASSLDKNPKLSLTSSARNGICEVAGDILVEFDSGYPDTFNQGCLLFDKQRTTIPSNLLRVGFSVAEDSITGIRLVSGVQEDICLGYIIKCKEAVIETTSLGGFMLAVDSRGIRAVRVIHGDGNESDWVGNPAGTPITGRLMKLGDINTLEVGVDGYKIISIAAASPHSIPLKIPLQRKAFWYPSIPSPGLCLNDQSFTGQDPLTASYQPLAWINFGGPKGAYLKHITGVCVTGPGNICTIEFEYDIDLPVEICKLGRRKVTDFSIMNRFKIDGPGGEYITSIDASIIRFKGKNVYPFYRWGKLFSFKITTNYGRSAHFATRDPTVEPPTMTPLSVEPGTIVTGLYGAQHPEQGLISLGVISEVATMGKRKREPELGGPIKRSNILPGNRETAPRS
;
A
#
# COMPACT_ATOMS: atom_id res chain seq x y z
N MET A 1 -23.31 -11.40 21.47
CA MET A 1 -22.11 -10.59 21.67
C MET A 1 -21.18 -11.42 22.51
N ASP A 2 -20.21 -12.06 21.87
CA ASP A 2 -19.27 -12.95 22.56
C ASP A 2 -18.35 -12.11 23.43
N LYS A 3 -18.28 -12.46 24.72
CA LYS A 3 -17.36 -11.83 25.66
C LYS A 3 -15.94 -12.24 25.25
N THR A 4 -15.08 -11.29 24.91
CA THR A 4 -13.71 -11.57 24.45
C THR A 4 -12.71 -11.42 25.59
N GLU A 5 -11.84 -12.43 25.74
CA GLU A 5 -10.70 -12.38 26.65
C GLU A 5 -9.55 -11.60 26.01
N GLN A 6 -8.94 -10.71 26.78
CA GLN A 6 -8.00 -9.71 26.28
C GLN A 6 -6.84 -9.52 27.25
N SER A 7 -5.67 -9.28 26.67
CA SER A 7 -4.43 -8.94 27.37
C SER A 7 -3.92 -7.61 26.83
N ILE A 8 -3.22 -6.84 27.65
CA ILE A 8 -2.76 -5.49 27.30
C ILE A 8 -1.23 -5.47 27.31
N VAL A 9 -0.64 -4.97 26.22
CA VAL A 9 0.77 -4.58 26.18
C VAL A 9 0.82 -3.09 26.48
N TYR A 10 1.44 -2.68 27.58
CA TYR A 10 1.43 -1.29 28.03
C TYR A 10 2.81 -0.81 28.43
N CYS A 11 3.02 0.50 28.32
CA CYS A 11 4.23 1.17 28.76
C CYS A 11 3.91 2.11 29.92
N CYS A 12 4.81 2.17 30.89
CA CYS A 12 4.78 3.10 32.00
C CYS A 12 6.21 3.61 32.31
N LYS A 13 6.37 4.42 33.35
CA LYS A 13 7.70 5.00 33.71
C LYS A 13 8.75 3.94 34.03
N GLN A 14 8.34 2.74 34.42
CA GLN A 14 9.24 1.64 34.80
C GLN A 14 9.66 0.76 33.62
N GLY A 15 9.00 0.85 32.47
CA GLY A 15 9.26 0.01 31.31
C GLY A 15 7.99 -0.40 30.57
N THR A 16 8.13 -1.40 29.69
CA THR A 16 7.01 -2.03 28.97
C THR A 16 6.66 -3.37 29.60
N PHE A 17 5.38 -3.66 29.77
CA PHE A 17 4.87 -4.85 30.45
C PHE A 17 3.65 -5.43 29.72
N THR A 18 3.28 -6.64 30.12
CA THR A 18 2.06 -7.33 29.69
C THR A 18 1.16 -7.56 30.90
N SER A 19 -0.13 -7.24 30.78
CA SER A 19 -1.12 -7.54 31.81
C SER A 19 -1.45 -9.02 31.87
N GLY A 20 -2.19 -9.42 32.91
CA GLY A 20 -2.95 -10.66 32.92
C GLY A 20 -4.16 -10.61 32.00
N VAL A 21 -5.01 -11.63 32.07
CA VAL A 21 -6.16 -11.78 31.16
C VAL A 21 -7.41 -11.14 31.75
N GLY A 22 -7.93 -10.11 31.07
CA GLY A 22 -9.22 -9.50 31.36
C GLY A 22 -10.36 -10.06 30.52
N ARG A 23 -11.60 -9.78 30.93
CA ARG A 23 -12.80 -10.07 30.13
C ARG A 23 -13.55 -8.79 29.82
N HIS A 24 -13.59 -8.43 28.54
CA HIS A 24 -14.32 -7.27 28.08
C HIS A 24 -15.68 -7.71 27.51
N SER A 25 -16.76 -7.13 28.05
CA SER A 25 -18.14 -7.57 27.73
C SER A 25 -19.02 -6.49 27.09
N ASP A 26 -18.57 -5.23 27.04
CA ASP A 26 -19.34 -4.12 26.48
C ASP A 26 -18.46 -3.25 25.55
N PRO A 27 -18.68 -3.29 24.22
CA PRO A 27 -17.92 -2.49 23.25
C PRO A 27 -18.09 -0.96 23.41
N TYR A 28 -19.03 -0.51 24.23
CA TYR A 28 -19.25 0.90 24.55
C TYR A 28 -18.59 1.31 25.89
N THR A 29 -18.10 0.35 26.69
CA THR A 29 -17.33 0.70 27.89
C THR A 29 -15.95 1.20 27.52
N ILE A 30 -15.61 2.39 28.01
CA ILE A 30 -14.33 3.07 27.73
C ILE A 30 -13.21 2.45 28.57
N ASP A 31 -13.52 1.70 29.63
CA ASP A 31 -12.52 1.26 30.60
C ASP A 31 -12.14 -0.21 30.43
N TRP A 32 -10.85 -0.48 30.25
CA TRP A 32 -10.27 -1.82 30.32
C TRP A 32 -9.69 -2.06 31.71
N ILE A 33 -10.20 -3.08 32.39
CA ILE A 33 -9.70 -3.51 33.70
C ILE A 33 -9.13 -4.91 33.52
N VAL A 34 -7.83 -5.05 33.80
CA VAL A 34 -7.07 -6.29 33.68
C VAL A 34 -6.24 -6.50 34.95
N PRO A 35 -5.96 -7.74 35.36
CA PRO A 35 -4.98 -7.99 36.40
C PRO A 35 -3.61 -7.41 36.00
N SER A 36 -2.92 -6.76 36.95
CA SER A 36 -1.57 -6.23 36.71
C SER A 36 -0.52 -7.34 36.59
N ASP A 37 -0.74 -8.47 37.27
CA ASP A 37 0.11 -9.65 37.14
C ASP A 37 -0.23 -10.41 35.85
N SER A 38 0.78 -10.57 34.98
CA SER A 38 0.71 -11.32 33.73
C SER A 38 0.24 -12.77 33.87
N ALA A 39 0.40 -13.39 35.04
CA ALA A 39 -0.02 -14.76 35.30
C ALA A 39 -1.48 -14.86 35.80
N SER A 40 -2.11 -13.74 36.16
CA SER A 40 -3.46 -13.72 36.74
C SER A 40 -4.55 -13.55 35.68
N ARG A 41 -5.76 -13.99 36.03
CA ARG A 41 -6.97 -13.89 35.20
C ARG A 41 -8.12 -13.22 35.95
N TRP A 42 -9.05 -12.65 35.18
CA TRP A 42 -10.26 -12.02 35.68
C TRP A 42 -11.16 -12.96 36.49
N ASP A 43 -11.05 -14.28 36.28
CA ASP A 43 -11.83 -15.34 36.94
C ASP A 43 -11.05 -16.11 38.01
N ASP A 44 -9.85 -15.65 38.38
CA ASP A 44 -9.08 -16.28 39.44
C ASP A 44 -9.76 -16.14 40.82
N PRO A 45 -9.77 -17.22 41.64
CA PRO A 45 -10.33 -17.15 42.98
C PRO A 45 -9.71 -16.04 43.83
N GLY A 46 -10.51 -15.05 44.22
CA GLY A 46 -10.09 -13.92 45.05
C GLY A 46 -9.68 -12.67 44.29
N TYR A 47 -9.70 -12.67 42.95
CA TYR A 47 -9.52 -11.45 42.18
C TYR A 47 -10.76 -10.56 42.27
N THR A 48 -10.57 -9.32 42.73
CA THR A 48 -11.59 -8.27 42.69
C THR A 48 -11.06 -7.10 41.85
N PRO A 49 -11.71 -6.75 40.72
CA PRO A 49 -11.24 -5.67 39.86
C PRO A 49 -11.20 -4.34 40.63
N LEU A 50 -10.03 -3.71 40.73
CA LEU A 50 -9.90 -2.40 41.35
C LEU A 50 -9.86 -1.31 40.28
N PHE A 51 -10.39 -0.14 40.62
CA PHE A 51 -10.33 1.03 39.74
C PHE A 51 -8.88 1.51 39.51
N SER A 52 -7.96 1.17 40.42
CA SER A 52 -6.51 1.40 40.28
C SER A 52 -5.85 0.52 39.23
N ASP A 53 -6.50 -0.57 38.78
CA ASP A 53 -5.95 -1.49 37.76
C ASP A 53 -6.30 -1.04 36.33
N ARG A 54 -6.80 0.19 36.18
CA ARG A 54 -7.18 0.76 34.89
C ARG A 54 -5.95 1.19 34.12
N ILE A 55 -5.86 0.68 32.89
CA ILE A 55 -4.82 1.06 31.94
C ILE A 55 -5.52 1.81 30.80
N PRO A 56 -5.18 3.09 30.54
CA PRO A 56 -5.64 3.77 29.35
C PRO A 56 -5.15 3.03 28.11
N VAL A 57 -6.07 2.62 27.25
CA VAL A 57 -5.69 1.86 26.04
C VAL A 57 -6.23 2.46 24.76
N MET A 58 -5.58 2.09 23.67
CA MET A 58 -6.01 2.41 22.31
C MET A 58 -6.12 3.92 22.13
N ARG A 59 -7.34 4.47 22.03
CA ARG A 59 -7.60 5.89 21.80
C ARG A 59 -7.61 6.75 23.05
N GLN A 60 -7.56 6.12 24.21
CA GLN A 60 -7.57 6.87 25.46
C GLN A 60 -6.26 7.65 25.59
N SER A 61 -6.35 8.87 26.09
CA SER A 61 -5.19 9.67 26.41
C SER A 61 -4.36 8.96 27.49
N ALA A 62 -3.04 9.01 27.35
CA ALA A 62 -2.14 8.44 28.35
C ALA A 62 -2.32 9.14 29.71
N ASP A 63 -2.34 8.37 30.80
CA ASP A 63 -2.41 8.90 32.16
C ASP A 63 -1.04 8.84 32.84
N GLY A 64 -0.40 9.99 33.06
CA GLY A 64 0.92 10.03 33.69
C GLY A 64 2.03 9.28 32.93
N GLY A 65 1.84 9.03 31.64
CA GLY A 65 2.71 8.22 30.78
C GLY A 65 2.30 6.74 30.67
N LEU A 66 1.22 6.33 31.32
CA LEU A 66 0.63 4.99 31.20
C LEU A 66 -0.30 4.92 29.98
N HIS A 67 0.02 4.04 29.04
CA HIS A 67 -0.84 3.73 27.89
C HIS A 67 -0.55 2.33 27.35
N GLY A 68 -1.55 1.67 26.77
CA GLY A 68 -1.37 0.33 26.19
C GLY A 68 -2.24 0.01 24.98
N PHE A 69 -1.96 -1.17 24.42
CA PHE A 69 -2.64 -1.73 23.26
C PHE A 69 -3.25 -3.07 23.62
N VAL A 70 -4.50 -3.26 23.19
CA VAL A 70 -5.29 -4.45 23.47
C VAL A 70 -5.00 -5.53 22.45
N MET A 71 -4.84 -6.76 22.93
CA MET A 71 -4.72 -7.97 22.12
C MET A 71 -5.72 -9.01 22.59
N HIS A 72 -6.26 -9.81 21.66
CA HIS A 72 -6.99 -11.01 22.06
C HIS A 72 -6.04 -11.98 22.74
N ASP A 73 -6.48 -12.58 23.85
CA ASP A 73 -5.64 -13.48 24.64
C ASP A 73 -5.12 -14.67 23.80
N LEU A 74 -5.99 -15.28 22.99
CA LEU A 74 -5.60 -16.39 22.11
C LEU A 74 -4.58 -15.96 21.03
N CYS A 75 -4.65 -14.73 20.52
CA CYS A 75 -3.64 -14.19 19.60
C CYS A 75 -2.30 -13.96 20.32
N TRP A 76 -2.34 -13.50 21.57
CA TRP A 76 -1.16 -13.33 22.41
C TRP A 76 -0.48 -14.67 22.71
N GLN A 77 -1.25 -15.70 23.09
CA GLN A 77 -0.72 -17.05 23.32
C GLN A 77 -0.07 -17.65 22.05
N LEU A 78 -0.67 -17.45 20.87
CA LEU A 78 -0.07 -17.88 19.61
C LEU A 78 1.23 -17.12 19.30
N LEU A 79 1.30 -15.83 19.63
CA LEU A 79 2.52 -15.04 19.49
C LEU A 79 3.62 -15.56 20.43
N GLN A 80 3.29 -15.89 21.67
CA GLN A 80 4.24 -16.54 22.60
C GLN A 80 4.74 -17.88 22.04
N LYS A 81 3.83 -18.73 21.53
CA LYS A 81 4.21 -20.00 20.89
C LYS A 81 5.11 -19.85 19.67
N PHE A 82 4.97 -18.75 18.93
CA PHE A 82 5.82 -18.43 17.80
C PHE A 82 7.26 -18.14 18.22
N TYR A 83 7.44 -17.42 19.33
CA TYR A 83 8.76 -17.02 19.83
C TYR A 83 9.46 -18.09 20.69
N GLU A 84 8.73 -19.08 21.22
CA GLU A 84 9.32 -20.17 22.00
C GLU A 84 10.59 -20.79 21.34
N PRO A 85 11.69 -20.96 22.10
CA PRO A 85 11.79 -20.80 23.56
C PRO A 85 12.11 -19.37 24.05
N ASP A 86 12.27 -18.41 23.14
CA ASP A 86 12.56 -17.02 23.47
C ASP A 86 11.27 -16.26 23.85
N ASP A 87 11.43 -15.14 24.53
CA ASP A 87 10.32 -14.25 24.88
C ASP A 87 9.94 -13.34 23.72
N VAL A 88 8.67 -12.95 23.67
CA VAL A 88 8.18 -11.93 22.75
C VAL A 88 8.85 -10.59 23.10
N PRO A 89 9.47 -9.87 22.13
CA PRO A 89 10.10 -8.58 22.40
C PRO A 89 9.04 -7.48 22.57
N ILE A 90 8.50 -7.38 23.79
CA ILE A 90 7.35 -6.52 24.12
C ILE A 90 7.59 -5.03 23.90
N GLU A 91 8.81 -4.54 24.13
CA GLU A 91 9.16 -3.14 23.85
C GLU A 91 9.01 -2.81 22.35
N ARG A 92 9.50 -3.71 21.49
CA ARG A 92 9.37 -3.57 20.04
C ARG A 92 7.92 -3.68 19.60
N LEU A 93 7.16 -4.58 20.20
CA LEU A 93 5.73 -4.71 19.92
C LEU A 93 4.97 -3.43 20.29
N HIS A 94 5.25 -2.85 21.45
CA HIS A 94 4.65 -1.59 21.88
C HIS A 94 4.99 -0.44 20.92
N ASP A 95 6.26 -0.28 20.54
CA ASP A 95 6.69 0.73 19.57
C ASP A 95 5.96 0.59 18.23
N VAL A 96 5.86 -0.64 17.71
CA VAL A 96 5.14 -0.92 16.47
C VAL A 96 3.67 -0.51 16.61
N CYS A 97 3.00 -0.94 17.67
CA CYS A 97 1.59 -0.60 17.92
C CYS A 97 1.36 0.91 18.03
N ARG A 98 2.30 1.65 18.63
CA ARG A 98 2.22 3.12 18.74
C ARG A 98 2.20 3.82 17.38
N SER A 99 2.74 3.19 16.33
CA SER A 99 2.78 3.72 14.98
C SER A 99 1.58 3.38 14.11
N LEU A 100 0.64 2.59 14.62
CA LEU A 100 -0.52 2.16 13.87
C LEU A 100 -1.71 3.09 14.09
N PRO A 101 -2.34 3.59 13.02
CA PRO A 101 -3.58 4.35 13.17
C PRO A 101 -4.68 3.44 13.73
N LEU A 102 -5.57 4.02 14.55
CA LEU A 102 -6.69 3.31 15.15
C LEU A 102 -7.97 3.62 14.37
N ALA A 103 -8.70 2.61 13.87
CA ALA A 103 -9.87 2.82 13.01
C ALA A 103 -11.05 3.52 13.72
N ILE A 104 -11.75 4.46 13.06
CA ILE A 104 -12.82 5.32 13.65
C ILE A 104 -13.90 4.52 14.38
N LEU A 105 -14.28 3.38 13.83
CA LEU A 105 -15.37 2.55 14.36
C LEU A 105 -14.88 1.27 15.06
N GLY A 106 -13.57 1.11 15.26
CA GLY A 106 -12.99 -0.10 15.82
C GLY A 106 -11.97 0.17 16.92
N SER A 107 -12.06 -0.58 18.01
CA SER A 107 -10.99 -0.72 19.01
C SER A 107 -9.86 -1.62 18.47
N CYS A 108 -9.38 -1.35 17.25
CA CYS A 108 -8.33 -2.14 16.60
C CYS A 108 -7.30 -1.24 15.93
N ALA A 109 -6.03 -1.62 16.07
CA ALA A 109 -4.92 -0.98 15.38
C ALA A 109 -4.89 -1.46 13.93
N PHE A 110 -4.85 -0.53 12.98
CA PHE A 110 -4.90 -0.80 11.55
C PHE A 110 -3.49 -1.00 10.96
N TRP A 111 -3.16 -2.26 10.69
CA TRP A 111 -1.88 -2.67 10.09
C TRP A 111 -1.80 -2.41 8.58
N GLY A 112 -2.91 -2.00 7.97
CA GLY A 112 -3.03 -1.78 6.52
C GLY A 112 -2.90 -3.04 5.68
N HIS A 113 -3.46 -4.13 6.21
CA HIS A 113 -3.72 -5.38 5.51
C HIS A 113 -5.12 -5.88 5.88
N ASP A 114 -5.59 -6.94 5.23
CA ASP A 114 -6.93 -7.49 5.39
C ASP A 114 -7.13 -8.46 6.58
N TYR A 115 -6.10 -8.66 7.41
CA TYR A 115 -6.06 -9.61 8.55
C TYR A 115 -6.36 -11.06 8.12
N GLY A 116 -5.86 -11.44 6.95
CA GLY A 116 -6.09 -12.76 6.36
C GLY A 116 -7.53 -12.89 5.85
N GLY A 117 -8.04 -11.82 5.24
CA GLY A 117 -9.37 -11.73 4.63
C GLY A 117 -10.52 -11.45 5.61
N LEU A 118 -10.24 -11.04 6.84
CA LEU A 118 -11.25 -10.73 7.85
C LEU A 118 -11.89 -9.35 7.64
N ILE A 119 -11.17 -8.40 7.07
CA ILE A 119 -11.69 -7.11 6.62
C ILE A 119 -11.46 -6.94 5.13
N THR A 120 -12.25 -6.11 4.47
CA THR A 120 -12.04 -5.74 3.07
C THR A 120 -11.42 -4.34 3.00
N LEU A 121 -10.36 -4.17 2.21
CA LEU A 121 -9.83 -2.83 1.90
C LEU A 121 -10.69 -2.17 0.82
N ASP A 122 -11.17 -0.97 1.08
CA ASP A 122 -11.98 -0.20 0.13
C ASP A 122 -11.06 0.46 -0.90
N THR A 123 -10.86 -0.24 -2.01
CA THR A 123 -10.09 0.25 -3.17
C THR A 123 -10.99 0.75 -4.30
N LYS A 124 -12.31 0.64 -4.11
CA LYS A 124 -13.33 1.01 -5.07
C LYS A 124 -13.72 2.47 -4.91
N ASP A 125 -14.09 2.84 -3.69
CA ASP A 125 -14.56 4.18 -3.37
C ASP A 125 -13.43 5.08 -2.83
N HIS A 126 -12.26 4.49 -2.54
CA HIS A 126 -11.05 5.19 -2.13
C HIS A 126 -9.86 4.79 -3.00
N TYR A 127 -8.86 5.67 -3.05
CA TYR A 127 -7.60 5.34 -3.66
C TYR A 127 -6.77 4.40 -2.77
N PRO A 128 -5.91 3.52 -3.33
CA PRO A 128 -5.28 2.48 -2.52
C PRO A 128 -4.36 3.02 -1.42
N TRP A 129 -3.78 4.21 -1.59
CA TRP A 129 -2.93 4.85 -0.57
C TRP A 129 -3.71 5.55 0.56
N GLU A 130 -5.03 5.69 0.43
CA GLU A 130 -5.89 6.25 1.48
C GLU A 130 -6.17 5.22 2.60
N ASP A 131 -5.75 3.95 2.39
CA ASP A 131 -5.67 2.91 3.43
C ASP A 131 -7.00 2.75 4.21
N ARG A 132 -8.13 2.78 3.48
CA ARG A 132 -9.47 2.65 4.05
C ARG A 132 -9.92 1.19 4.05
N ALA A 133 -10.52 0.77 5.16
CA ALA A 133 -11.23 -0.50 5.27
C ALA A 133 -12.74 -0.29 5.20
N GLU A 134 -13.44 -1.28 4.65
CA GLU A 134 -14.89 -1.36 4.79
C GLU A 134 -15.27 -1.58 6.26
N ASN A 135 -16.40 -1.02 6.68
CA ASN A 135 -16.85 -1.08 8.08
C ASN A 135 -17.34 -2.47 8.51
N GLU A 136 -17.48 -3.42 7.59
CA GLU A 136 -18.03 -4.74 7.84
C GLU A 136 -16.93 -5.81 7.82
N PHE A 137 -16.93 -6.66 8.84
CA PHE A 137 -16.13 -7.88 8.81
C PHE A 137 -16.67 -8.83 7.74
N ASN A 138 -15.76 -9.55 7.11
CA ASN A 138 -16.11 -10.56 6.11
C ASN A 138 -16.85 -11.73 6.76
N SER A 139 -18.18 -11.66 6.73
CA SER A 139 -19.09 -12.66 7.33
C SER A 139 -18.95 -14.05 6.69
N SER A 140 -18.37 -14.15 5.48
CA SER A 140 -18.09 -15.43 4.83
C SER A 140 -16.94 -16.21 5.50
N LEU A 141 -16.09 -15.55 6.28
CA LEU A 141 -14.94 -16.14 6.95
C LEU A 141 -15.34 -16.78 8.30
N THR A 142 -16.26 -17.74 8.27
CA THR A 142 -16.88 -18.32 9.47
C THR A 142 -15.87 -18.92 10.46
N HIS A 143 -14.81 -19.53 9.94
CA HIS A 143 -13.76 -20.13 10.76
C HIS A 143 -12.98 -19.11 11.62
N ALA A 144 -13.07 -17.80 11.34
CA ALA A 144 -12.37 -16.78 12.13
C ALA A 144 -12.85 -16.68 13.59
N LYS A 145 -14.03 -17.25 13.91
CA LYS A 145 -14.61 -17.31 15.25
C LYS A 145 -14.22 -18.55 16.05
N GLU A 146 -13.60 -19.52 15.39
CA GLU A 146 -13.23 -20.81 15.99
C GLU A 146 -11.97 -20.64 16.85
N ASP A 147 -11.83 -21.44 17.90
CA ASP A 147 -10.65 -21.39 18.77
C ASP A 147 -9.38 -21.71 17.95
N PRO A 148 -8.45 -20.76 17.80
CA PRO A 148 -7.23 -20.98 17.05
C PRO A 148 -6.13 -21.60 17.93
N TYR A 149 -6.27 -21.67 19.25
CA TYR A 149 -5.25 -22.18 20.15
C TYR A 149 -5.53 -23.63 20.58
N ASP A 150 -6.74 -23.96 21.03
CA ASP A 150 -7.13 -25.33 21.39
C ASP A 150 -7.99 -25.98 20.31
N VAL A 151 -7.34 -26.57 19.31
CA VAL A 151 -8.03 -27.19 18.16
C VAL A 151 -8.26 -28.68 18.45
N ALA A 152 -9.50 -29.03 18.77
CA ALA A 152 -9.91 -30.36 19.23
C ALA A 152 -9.57 -31.51 18.27
N GLU A 153 -9.47 -31.26 16.97
CA GLU A 153 -9.20 -32.29 15.96
C GLU A 153 -7.71 -32.62 15.81
N ILE A 154 -6.79 -31.83 16.38
CA ILE A 154 -5.34 -32.06 16.24
C ILE A 154 -4.89 -33.44 16.76
N PRO A 155 -5.31 -33.91 17.95
CA PRO A 155 -4.96 -35.24 18.43
C PRO A 155 -5.33 -36.36 17.45
N GLU A 156 -6.49 -36.26 16.81
CA GLU A 156 -6.94 -37.22 15.79
C GLU A 156 -6.05 -37.15 14.55
N LEU A 157 -5.75 -35.94 14.04
CA LEU A 157 -4.85 -35.75 12.89
C LEU A 157 -3.46 -36.34 13.14
N LEU A 158 -2.93 -36.15 14.35
CA LEU A 158 -1.64 -36.72 14.76
C LEU A 158 -1.71 -38.25 14.82
N THR A 159 -2.79 -38.80 15.37
CA THR A 159 -3.02 -40.26 15.45
C THR A 159 -3.13 -40.89 14.05
N LEU A 160 -3.86 -40.25 13.13
CA LEU A 160 -4.00 -40.73 11.75
C LEU A 160 -2.67 -40.72 10.98
N SER A 161 -1.71 -39.89 11.39
CA SER A 161 -0.37 -39.83 10.80
C SER A 161 0.65 -40.76 11.45
N TYR A 162 0.24 -41.55 12.46
CA TYR A 162 1.10 -42.50 13.13
C TYR A 162 1.60 -43.58 12.16
N ASN A 163 2.92 -43.81 12.17
CA ASN A 163 3.53 -44.88 11.39
C ASN A 163 3.71 -46.13 12.26
N SER A 164 2.80 -47.11 12.11
CA SER A 164 2.85 -48.39 12.83
C SER A 164 3.90 -49.38 12.32
N SER A 165 4.52 -49.10 11.17
CA SER A 165 5.64 -49.90 10.65
C SER A 165 6.94 -49.10 10.78
N PRO A 166 7.98 -49.64 11.44
CA PRO A 166 9.33 -49.14 11.23
C PRO A 166 9.62 -49.32 9.75
N SER A 167 9.94 -48.24 9.05
CA SER A 167 10.20 -48.29 7.61
C SER A 167 11.19 -49.41 7.31
N LEU A 168 10.79 -50.34 6.43
CA LEU A 168 11.73 -51.15 5.66
C LEU A 168 12.84 -50.22 5.18
N GLY A 169 14.08 -50.68 5.36
CA GLY A 169 15.30 -49.90 5.17
C GLY A 169 15.23 -48.97 3.96
N ILE A 170 15.68 -47.74 4.20
CA ILE A 170 15.94 -46.70 3.21
C ILE A 170 16.54 -47.35 1.98
N THR A 171 15.72 -47.62 0.97
CA THR A 171 16.25 -47.83 -0.37
C THR A 171 16.57 -46.44 -0.82
N GLN A 172 17.86 -46.05 -0.74
CA GLN A 172 18.32 -44.79 -1.30
C GLN A 172 17.68 -44.67 -2.69
N PRO A 173 16.93 -43.61 -3.00
CA PRO A 173 16.44 -43.43 -4.34
C PRO A 173 17.67 -43.45 -5.24
N HIS A 174 17.79 -44.49 -6.07
CA HIS A 174 18.84 -44.55 -7.07
C HIS A 174 18.62 -43.34 -7.98
N VAL A 175 19.39 -42.28 -7.73
CA VAL A 175 19.46 -41.13 -8.62
C VAL A 175 19.99 -41.71 -9.93
N VAL A 176 19.11 -41.84 -10.93
CA VAL A 176 19.51 -42.16 -12.29
C VAL A 176 20.45 -41.02 -12.71
N ARG A 177 21.76 -41.31 -12.69
CA ARG A 177 22.83 -40.38 -13.08
C ARG A 177 22.83 -40.20 -14.59
N GLU A 178 21.76 -39.65 -15.14
CA GLU A 178 21.73 -39.22 -16.52
C GLU A 178 21.18 -37.79 -16.61
N THR A 179 22.09 -36.83 -16.44
CA THR A 179 22.15 -35.63 -17.28
C THR A 179 23.48 -34.95 -17.01
N LYS A 180 24.38 -34.93 -18.00
CA LYS A 180 25.70 -34.25 -17.95
C LYS A 180 25.63 -32.72 -17.72
N SER A 181 24.44 -32.14 -17.52
CA SER A 181 24.19 -30.70 -17.47
C SER A 181 23.70 -30.16 -16.11
N ASP A 182 23.23 -31.01 -15.20
CA ASP A 182 22.70 -30.54 -13.91
C ASP A 182 23.83 -30.41 -12.88
N CYS A 183 24.11 -29.18 -12.44
CA CYS A 183 25.18 -28.92 -11.47
C CYS A 183 24.89 -29.50 -10.08
N PHE A 184 23.61 -29.67 -9.72
CA PHE A 184 23.21 -30.21 -8.42
C PHE A 184 23.33 -31.73 -8.34
N ALA A 185 23.35 -32.43 -9.48
CA ALA A 185 23.55 -33.89 -9.52
C ALA A 185 24.94 -34.33 -9.01
N LYS A 186 25.86 -33.38 -8.78
CA LYS A 186 27.17 -33.62 -8.17
C LYS A 186 27.11 -33.74 -6.64
N PHE A 187 26.08 -33.19 -6.01
CA PHE A 187 25.97 -33.20 -4.56
C PHE A 187 25.46 -34.56 -4.04
N PRO A 188 25.97 -35.03 -2.89
CA PRO A 188 25.38 -36.15 -2.17
C PRO A 188 23.91 -35.89 -1.82
N TRP A 189 23.15 -36.97 -1.60
CA TRP A 189 21.72 -36.88 -1.26
C TRP A 189 21.47 -36.03 -0.01
N GLU A 190 22.33 -36.18 1.00
CA GLU A 190 22.22 -35.47 2.28
C GLU A 190 22.30 -33.96 2.08
N ILE A 191 23.13 -33.50 1.14
CA ILE A 191 23.25 -32.08 0.79
C ILE A 191 22.03 -31.59 0.01
N ILE A 192 21.50 -32.41 -0.91
CA ILE A 192 20.27 -32.10 -1.64
C ILE A 192 19.09 -32.00 -0.65
N GLU A 193 19.01 -32.91 0.31
CA GLU A 193 17.97 -32.95 1.34
C GLU A 193 18.09 -31.76 2.30
N GLU A 194 19.31 -31.38 2.71
CA GLU A 194 19.55 -30.22 3.58
C GLU A 194 19.24 -28.90 2.87
N ILE A 195 19.67 -28.73 1.61
CA ILE A 195 19.27 -27.58 0.78
C ILE A 195 17.74 -27.53 0.72
N SER A 196 17.09 -28.67 0.54
CA SER A 196 15.65 -28.73 0.42
C SER A 196 14.93 -28.42 1.73
N ALA A 197 15.46 -28.88 2.87
CA ALA A 197 14.96 -28.58 4.20
C ALA A 197 14.94 -27.05 4.48
N ASN A 198 15.83 -26.31 3.83
CA ASN A 198 15.95 -24.86 3.99
C ASN A 198 14.94 -24.04 3.15
N LEU A 199 14.39 -24.61 2.07
CA LEU A 199 13.45 -23.93 1.17
C LEU A 199 11.98 -24.18 1.53
N LEU A 200 11.06 -23.30 1.13
CA LEU A 200 9.61 -23.55 1.23
C LEU A 200 9.14 -24.57 0.18
N VAL A 201 7.96 -25.17 0.36
CA VAL A 201 7.44 -26.15 -0.62
C VAL A 201 7.24 -25.52 -2.01
N SER A 202 6.78 -24.27 -2.09
CA SER A 202 6.63 -23.54 -3.36
C SER A 202 7.95 -23.44 -4.12
N ASP A 203 9.02 -23.13 -3.41
CA ASP A 203 10.34 -22.89 -3.99
C ASP A 203 10.97 -24.22 -4.44
N ILE A 204 10.72 -25.30 -3.72
CA ILE A 204 11.10 -26.65 -4.12
C ILE A 204 10.37 -27.07 -5.39
N LEU A 205 9.07 -26.81 -5.48
CA LEU A 205 8.31 -27.12 -6.69
C LEU A 205 8.82 -26.31 -7.90
N ALA A 206 9.23 -25.05 -7.70
CA ALA A 206 9.87 -24.25 -8.73
C ALA A 206 11.26 -24.80 -9.08
N LEU A 207 12.05 -25.20 -8.08
CA LEU A 207 13.39 -25.76 -8.27
C LEU A 207 13.35 -27.09 -9.04
N ILE A 208 12.37 -27.96 -8.77
CA ILE A 208 12.16 -29.22 -9.49
C ILE A 208 11.89 -28.98 -10.99
N ARG A 209 11.22 -27.87 -11.33
CA ARG A 209 10.99 -27.48 -12.74
C ARG A 209 12.30 -27.10 -13.45
N SER A 210 13.25 -26.53 -12.70
CA SER A 210 14.55 -26.10 -13.22
C SER A 210 15.63 -27.18 -13.14
N SER A 211 15.54 -28.11 -12.18
CA SER A 211 16.50 -29.17 -11.91
C SER A 211 15.77 -30.44 -11.47
N ARG A 212 15.83 -31.48 -12.31
CA ARG A 212 15.19 -32.77 -12.01
C ARG A 212 15.84 -33.51 -10.84
N THR A 213 17.07 -33.14 -10.47
CA THR A 213 17.82 -33.71 -9.34
C THR A 213 17.03 -33.66 -8.02
N PHE A 214 16.20 -32.63 -7.83
CA PHE A 214 15.39 -32.47 -6.62
C PHE A 214 14.10 -33.30 -6.62
N GLY A 215 13.71 -33.91 -7.75
CA GLY A 215 12.43 -34.67 -7.86
C GLY A 215 12.19 -35.71 -6.75
N PRO A 216 13.19 -36.54 -6.37
CA PRO A 216 13.02 -37.53 -5.31
C PRO A 216 12.71 -36.96 -3.92
N ILE A 217 12.92 -35.66 -3.68
CA ILE A 217 12.66 -35.03 -2.37
C ILE A 217 11.19 -35.12 -1.95
N LEU A 218 10.28 -35.19 -2.92
CA LEU A 218 8.84 -35.30 -2.66
C LEU A 218 8.47 -36.59 -1.93
N SER A 219 9.35 -37.59 -1.91
CA SER A 219 9.19 -38.84 -1.16
C SER A 219 9.98 -38.87 0.16
N SER A 220 10.75 -37.83 0.49
CA SER A 220 11.58 -37.79 1.71
C SER A 220 10.79 -37.45 2.96
N GLN A 221 10.72 -38.39 3.90
CA GLN A 221 10.12 -38.14 5.22
C GLN A 221 10.89 -37.07 6.02
N THR A 222 12.21 -36.98 5.88
CA THR A 222 13.03 -35.94 6.52
C THR A 222 12.65 -34.54 6.03
N PHE A 223 12.53 -34.39 4.70
CA PHE A 223 12.09 -33.14 4.10
C PHE A 223 10.70 -32.73 4.59
N TRP A 224 9.74 -33.67 4.56
CA TRP A 224 8.39 -33.37 5.00
C TRP A 224 8.29 -33.10 6.51
N ALA A 225 9.12 -33.75 7.33
CA ALA A 225 9.26 -33.44 8.76
C ALA A 225 9.70 -31.99 8.98
N SER A 226 10.69 -31.53 8.18
CA SER A 226 11.23 -30.16 8.28
C SER A 226 10.17 -29.08 8.08
N ARG A 227 9.06 -29.37 7.38
CA ARG A 227 7.96 -28.41 7.13
C ARG A 227 7.26 -27.96 8.40
N PHE A 228 7.34 -28.75 9.47
CA PHE A 228 6.70 -28.49 10.76
C PHE A 228 7.65 -27.82 11.76
N GLU A 229 8.88 -27.49 11.35
CA GLU A 229 9.81 -26.74 12.20
C GLU A 229 9.46 -25.24 12.24
N THR A 230 10.00 -24.54 13.23
CA THR A 230 9.83 -23.09 13.39
C THR A 230 10.23 -22.35 12.11
N GLY A 231 9.37 -21.42 11.67
CA GLY A 231 9.60 -20.63 10.46
C GLY A 231 9.31 -21.34 9.12
N LYS A 232 8.73 -22.55 9.13
CA LYS A 232 8.44 -23.34 7.91
C LYS A 232 6.92 -23.45 7.62
N ASP A 233 6.56 -24.12 6.53
CA ASP A 233 5.22 -24.17 5.93
C ASP A 233 4.06 -24.58 6.87
N ARG A 234 4.36 -25.30 7.95
CA ARG A 234 3.40 -25.85 8.91
C ARG A 234 3.78 -25.56 10.36
N ALA A 235 4.58 -24.51 10.60
CA ALA A 235 5.01 -24.12 11.94
C ALA A 235 3.85 -23.84 12.92
N PHE A 236 2.66 -23.50 12.42
CA PHE A 236 1.44 -23.32 13.23
C PHE A 236 0.94 -24.63 13.91
N LEU A 237 1.46 -25.80 13.53
CA LEU A 237 1.15 -27.08 14.18
C LEU A 237 2.26 -27.40 15.20
N PHE A 238 2.39 -26.55 16.23
CA PHE A 238 3.45 -26.62 17.22
C PHE A 238 3.37 -27.83 18.16
N GLU A 239 2.24 -28.54 18.22
CA GLU A 239 2.05 -29.79 18.97
C GLU A 239 3.02 -30.89 18.50
N LYS A 240 3.50 -30.77 17.25
CA LYS A 240 4.58 -31.61 16.70
C LYS A 240 5.86 -31.55 17.55
N ARG A 241 6.13 -30.45 18.26
CA ARG A 241 7.32 -30.33 19.12
C ARG A 241 7.31 -31.35 20.27
N ASN A 242 6.12 -31.76 20.72
CA ASN A 242 5.93 -32.71 21.83
C ASN A 242 5.87 -34.17 21.37
N CYS A 243 5.90 -34.39 20.06
CA CYS A 243 5.61 -35.65 19.41
C CYS A 243 6.90 -36.49 19.24
N LYS A 244 7.10 -37.49 20.11
CA LYS A 244 8.33 -38.36 20.10
C LYS A 244 8.24 -39.58 19.18
N GLU A 245 7.04 -39.96 18.77
CA GLU A 245 6.76 -41.16 17.96
C GLU A 245 7.09 -40.98 16.46
N ALA A 246 7.32 -42.10 15.77
CA ALA A 246 7.51 -42.14 14.31
C ALA A 246 6.21 -41.77 13.57
N ARG A 247 6.34 -40.96 12.51
CA ARG A 247 5.23 -40.35 11.78
C ARG A 247 5.39 -40.44 10.27
N ASP A 248 4.27 -40.50 9.56
CA ASP A 248 4.20 -40.22 8.13
C ASP A 248 3.96 -38.72 7.94
N TRP A 249 5.04 -37.98 7.73
CA TRP A 249 5.04 -36.54 7.56
C TRP A 249 4.36 -36.11 6.26
N ILE A 250 4.43 -36.93 5.21
CA ILE A 250 3.71 -36.70 3.95
C ILE A 250 2.21 -36.73 4.22
N LYS A 251 1.73 -37.78 4.91
CA LYS A 251 0.32 -37.92 5.26
C LYS A 251 -0.14 -36.78 6.16
N LEU A 252 0.62 -36.41 7.18
CA LEU A 252 0.27 -35.29 8.06
C LEU A 252 0.19 -33.96 7.27
N TYR A 253 1.11 -33.73 6.34
CA TYR A 253 1.08 -32.54 5.49
C TYR A 253 -0.17 -32.50 4.60
N GLN A 254 -0.59 -33.65 4.06
CA GLN A 254 -1.80 -33.78 3.25
C GLN A 254 -3.07 -33.57 4.08
N LEU A 255 -3.14 -34.13 5.28
CA LEU A 255 -4.27 -33.98 6.20
C LEU A 255 -4.44 -32.51 6.65
N THR A 256 -3.34 -31.78 6.77
CA THR A 256 -3.33 -30.37 7.17
C THR A 256 -3.33 -29.39 5.99
N LYS A 257 -3.65 -29.82 4.76
CA LYS A 257 -3.78 -28.90 3.61
C LYS A 257 -4.96 -27.93 3.80
N ARG A 258 -4.90 -26.74 3.18
CA ARG A 258 -5.93 -25.68 3.32
C ARG A 258 -7.37 -26.19 3.14
N SER A 259 -7.62 -27.02 2.13
CA SER A 259 -8.97 -27.51 1.82
C SER A 259 -9.49 -28.56 2.83
N ALA A 260 -8.60 -29.28 3.53
CA ALA A 260 -8.96 -30.36 4.46
C ALA A 260 -8.81 -29.95 5.93
N SER A 261 -8.25 -28.76 6.21
CA SER A 261 -8.00 -28.32 7.58
C SER A 261 -9.32 -28.07 8.33
N PRO A 262 -9.43 -28.49 9.60
CA PRO A 262 -10.58 -28.16 10.43
C PRO A 262 -10.67 -26.64 10.65
N PRO A 263 -11.86 -26.10 10.98
CA PRO A 263 -12.08 -24.66 11.13
C PRO A 263 -11.11 -23.97 12.10
N GLY A 264 -10.90 -24.51 13.30
CA GLY A 264 -9.93 -23.96 14.26
C GLY A 264 -8.51 -23.89 13.71
N LEU A 265 -8.05 -24.93 12.99
CA LEU A 265 -6.72 -24.94 12.36
C LEU A 265 -6.61 -23.94 11.20
N LYS A 266 -7.72 -23.68 10.47
CA LYS A 266 -7.76 -22.61 9.46
C LYS A 266 -7.57 -21.24 10.12
N ASN A 267 -8.25 -21.00 11.25
CA ASN A 267 -8.10 -19.75 11.99
C ASN A 267 -6.69 -19.60 12.56
N ARG A 268 -6.14 -20.66 13.15
CA ARG A 268 -4.77 -20.70 13.64
C ARG A 268 -3.78 -20.34 12.55
N ARG A 269 -3.89 -20.96 11.37
CA ARG A 269 -3.01 -20.64 10.23
C ARG A 269 -3.14 -19.18 9.83
N ARG A 270 -4.35 -18.65 9.73
CA ARG A 270 -4.59 -17.24 9.40
C ARG A 270 -3.85 -16.32 10.38
N ILE A 271 -3.98 -16.54 11.68
CA ILE A 271 -3.31 -15.72 12.71
C ILE A 271 -1.79 -15.93 12.68
N TRP A 272 -1.34 -17.17 12.45
CA TRP A 272 0.08 -17.50 12.35
C TRP A 272 0.76 -16.83 11.17
N ASP A 273 0.09 -16.78 10.01
CA ASP A 273 0.56 -16.07 8.83
C ASP A 273 0.72 -14.56 9.16
N LEU A 274 -0.21 -13.95 9.91
CA LEU A 274 -0.08 -12.57 10.39
C LEU A 274 1.08 -12.37 11.37
N ILE A 275 1.31 -13.32 12.28
CA ILE A 275 2.46 -13.29 13.20
C ILE A 275 3.78 -13.37 12.40
N GLN A 276 3.83 -14.18 11.35
CA GLN A 276 4.99 -14.27 10.46
C GLN A 276 5.28 -12.95 9.75
N CYS A 277 4.25 -12.20 9.37
CA CYS A 277 4.38 -10.85 8.81
C CYS A 277 4.90 -9.84 9.85
N LEU A 278 4.49 -9.98 11.12
CA LEU A 278 4.90 -9.10 12.23
C LEU A 278 6.33 -9.36 12.70
N ALA A 279 6.77 -10.62 12.72
CA ALA A 279 8.03 -11.04 13.33
C ALA A 279 9.28 -10.29 12.82
N PRO A 280 9.44 -9.96 11.52
CA PRO A 280 10.56 -9.15 11.04
C PRO A 280 10.64 -7.76 11.69
N TYR A 281 9.51 -7.09 11.96
CA TYR A 281 9.49 -5.79 12.62
C TYR A 281 9.93 -5.87 14.08
N LEU A 282 9.56 -6.96 14.75
CA LEU A 282 9.93 -7.25 16.13
C LEU A 282 11.40 -7.65 16.28
N ALA A 283 11.96 -8.35 15.29
CA ALA A 283 13.37 -8.73 15.25
C ALA A 283 14.30 -7.62 14.73
N SER A 284 13.74 -6.54 14.18
CA SER A 284 14.51 -5.43 13.62
C SER A 284 15.17 -4.58 14.72
N SER A 285 16.33 -4.02 14.39
CA SER A 285 17.08 -3.15 15.30
C SER A 285 17.24 -1.76 14.70
N LEU A 286 16.99 -0.74 15.51
CA LEU A 286 17.27 0.66 15.19
C LEU A 286 18.64 1.04 15.74
N ASP A 287 19.56 1.47 14.88
CA ASP A 287 20.80 2.09 15.35
C ASP A 287 20.49 3.49 15.91
N LYS A 288 20.85 3.75 17.17
CA LYS A 288 20.61 5.04 17.84
C LYS A 288 21.77 6.04 17.64
N ASN A 289 22.88 5.62 17.03
CA ASN A 289 24.08 6.42 16.85
C ASN A 289 24.06 7.48 15.72
N PRO A 290 23.28 7.38 14.62
CA PRO A 290 23.38 8.36 13.52
C PRO A 290 22.64 9.68 13.85
N LYS A 291 23.25 10.49 14.73
CA LYS A 291 22.80 11.85 15.06
C LYS A 291 23.93 12.85 14.80
N LEU A 292 23.99 13.40 13.59
CA LEU A 292 24.66 14.68 13.36
C LEU A 292 23.82 15.79 14.01
N SER A 293 24.36 16.48 15.03
CA SER A 293 23.71 17.64 15.66
C SER A 293 23.45 18.74 14.62
N LEU A 294 22.20 19.22 14.54
CA LEU A 294 21.86 20.38 13.72
C LEU A 294 22.44 21.66 14.32
N THR A 295 23.27 22.37 13.57
CA THR A 295 23.28 23.83 13.63
C THR A 295 22.14 24.35 12.75
N SER A 296 21.38 25.33 13.25
CA SER A 296 20.15 25.86 12.63
C SER A 296 20.34 26.42 11.21
N SER A 297 21.58 26.69 10.81
CA SER A 297 21.98 27.20 9.49
C SER A 297 22.07 26.13 8.39
N ALA A 298 21.93 24.82 8.71
CA ALA A 298 22.15 23.70 7.77
C ALA A 298 20.88 23.09 7.14
N ARG A 299 19.71 23.73 7.26
CA ARG A 299 18.47 23.33 6.52
C ARG A 299 18.45 23.84 5.07
N ASN A 300 19.38 24.70 4.68
CA ASN A 300 19.44 25.21 3.31
C ASN A 300 19.86 24.09 2.35
N GLY A 301 18.93 23.62 1.52
CA GLY A 301 19.22 22.70 0.41
C GLY A 301 18.88 21.21 0.63
N ILE A 302 18.13 20.85 1.69
CA ILE A 302 17.59 19.49 1.84
C ILE A 302 16.22 19.38 1.16
N CYS A 303 16.01 18.31 0.39
CA CYS A 303 14.71 17.99 -0.21
C CYS A 303 14.13 16.77 0.51
N GLU A 304 12.89 16.87 1.01
CA GLU A 304 12.22 15.80 1.75
C GLU A 304 11.00 15.27 0.99
N VAL A 305 10.85 13.95 1.06
CA VAL A 305 9.66 13.19 0.67
C VAL A 305 9.18 12.43 1.88
N ALA A 306 7.90 12.56 2.21
CA ALA A 306 7.27 11.93 3.37
C ALA A 306 5.87 11.42 3.02
N GLY A 307 5.40 10.42 3.77
CA GLY A 307 3.99 10.09 3.87
C GLY A 307 3.19 11.18 4.60
N ASP A 308 1.96 10.86 5.01
CA ASP A 308 1.08 11.80 5.73
C ASP A 308 1.45 11.86 7.22
N ILE A 309 2.54 12.57 7.52
CA ILE A 309 3.02 12.75 8.89
C ILE A 309 2.08 13.69 9.65
N LEU A 310 1.44 13.17 10.68
CA LEU A 310 0.65 13.98 11.60
C LEU A 310 1.57 14.78 12.53
N VAL A 311 1.23 16.05 12.74
CA VAL A 311 1.90 16.91 13.72
C VAL A 311 1.30 16.58 15.09
N GLU A 312 2.13 16.15 16.04
CA GLU A 312 1.71 15.93 17.43
C GLU A 312 1.08 17.21 17.99
N PHE A 313 -0.13 17.08 18.56
CA PHE A 313 -0.65 18.10 19.46
C PHE A 313 0.04 17.90 20.82
N ASP A 314 0.36 19.00 21.52
CA ASP A 314 1.12 19.06 22.79
C ASP A 314 0.57 18.21 23.97
N SER A 315 -0.43 17.36 23.77
CA SER A 315 -1.12 16.58 24.81
C SER A 315 -1.42 15.14 24.38
N GLY A 316 -0.45 14.23 24.54
CA GLY A 316 -0.69 12.78 24.51
C GLY A 316 -0.98 12.17 23.13
N TYR A 317 -1.32 10.87 23.11
CA TYR A 317 -1.71 10.14 21.91
C TYR A 317 -2.83 10.92 21.21
N PRO A 318 -2.73 11.23 19.90
CA PRO A 318 -3.73 12.08 19.28
C PRO A 318 -5.08 11.36 19.31
N ASP A 319 -6.11 11.97 19.91
CA ASP A 319 -7.51 11.52 19.83
C ASP A 319 -7.98 11.30 18.36
N THR A 320 -7.17 11.74 17.39
CA THR A 320 -7.39 11.77 15.95
C THR A 320 -6.42 10.91 15.13
N PHE A 321 -5.55 10.08 15.73
CA PHE A 321 -4.65 9.22 14.96
C PHE A 321 -5.39 8.01 14.35
N ASN A 322 -6.10 8.29 13.25
CA ASN A 322 -6.93 7.33 12.52
C ASN A 322 -6.48 7.13 11.07
N GLN A 323 -5.44 7.86 10.64
CA GLN A 323 -4.85 7.82 9.31
C GLN A 323 -3.42 8.39 9.36
N GLY A 324 -2.65 8.17 8.29
CA GLY A 324 -1.30 8.71 8.16
C GLY A 324 -0.26 7.96 9.00
N CYS A 325 0.80 8.67 9.40
CA CYS A 325 1.87 8.14 10.24
C CYS A 325 2.37 9.16 11.27
N LEU A 326 3.14 8.68 12.26
CA LEU A 326 3.73 9.48 13.33
C LEU A 326 5.25 9.44 13.23
N LEU A 327 5.89 10.60 13.32
CA LEU A 327 7.35 10.71 13.33
C LEU A 327 7.89 10.49 14.75
N PHE A 328 8.69 9.43 14.95
CA PHE A 328 9.27 9.11 16.25
C PHE A 328 10.72 9.55 16.38
N ASP A 329 11.52 9.38 15.32
CA ASP A 329 12.92 9.80 15.30
C ASP A 329 13.33 10.26 13.89
N LYS A 330 14.37 11.10 13.83
CA LYS A 330 15.03 11.48 12.58
C LYS A 330 16.51 11.16 12.67
N GLN A 331 17.00 10.39 11.72
CA GLN A 331 18.38 9.94 11.64
C GLN A 331 19.04 10.55 10.43
N ARG A 332 20.22 11.15 10.63
CA ARG A 332 20.93 11.89 9.58
C ARG A 332 22.37 11.45 9.51
N THR A 333 22.86 11.26 8.29
CA THR A 333 24.25 10.89 8.01
C THR A 333 24.80 11.54 6.75
N THR A 334 26.11 11.52 6.64
CA THR A 334 26.85 11.85 5.41
C THR A 334 27.12 10.56 4.64
N ILE A 335 26.87 10.57 3.33
CA ILE A 335 27.14 9.42 2.47
C ILE A 335 28.67 9.27 2.34
N PRO A 336 29.24 8.07 2.60
CA PRO A 336 30.66 7.83 2.46
C PRO A 336 31.15 8.09 1.03
N SER A 337 32.31 8.74 0.87
CA SER A 337 32.89 9.04 -0.44
C SER A 337 33.36 7.79 -1.21
N ASN A 338 33.52 6.67 -0.52
CA ASN A 338 33.90 5.37 -1.04
C ASN A 338 32.76 4.34 -0.86
N LEU A 339 31.54 4.79 -1.12
CA LEU A 339 30.36 3.93 -1.17
C LEU A 339 30.60 2.78 -2.16
N LEU A 340 30.24 1.56 -1.75
CA LEU A 340 30.27 0.39 -2.62
C LEU A 340 28.86 -0.06 -2.95
N ARG A 341 27.97 -0.04 -1.96
CA ARG A 341 26.62 -0.60 -2.06
C ARG A 341 25.66 0.09 -1.11
N VAL A 342 24.38 -0.02 -1.43
CA VAL A 342 23.28 0.33 -0.54
C VAL A 342 22.39 -0.88 -0.33
N GLY A 343 22.21 -1.28 0.93
CA GLY A 343 21.24 -2.28 1.35
C GLY A 343 19.93 -1.61 1.78
N PHE A 344 18.81 -2.20 1.43
CA PHE A 344 17.49 -1.76 1.87
C PHE A 344 16.80 -2.91 2.58
N SER A 345 16.41 -2.70 3.84
CA SER A 345 15.57 -3.64 4.59
C SER A 345 14.11 -3.45 4.19
N VAL A 346 13.44 -4.55 3.84
CA VAL A 346 12.04 -4.57 3.41
C VAL A 346 11.29 -5.61 4.25
N ALA A 347 10.13 -5.22 4.78
CA ALA A 347 9.21 -6.14 5.43
C ALA A 347 7.78 -5.82 5.03
N GLU A 348 7.04 -6.88 4.68
CA GLU A 348 5.80 -6.80 3.92
C GLU A 348 5.96 -5.84 2.74
N ASP A 349 5.21 -4.74 2.73
CA ASP A 349 5.29 -3.75 1.69
C ASP A 349 6.00 -2.44 2.12
N SER A 350 6.67 -2.42 3.28
CA SER A 350 7.31 -1.19 3.81
C SER A 350 8.83 -1.27 3.76
N ILE A 351 9.46 -0.12 3.48
CA ILE A 351 10.91 0.04 3.64
C ILE A 351 11.20 0.35 5.09
N THR A 352 11.98 -0.51 5.76
CA THR A 352 12.22 -0.38 7.20
C THR A 352 13.54 0.30 7.53
N GLY A 353 14.55 0.13 6.68
CA GLY A 353 15.90 0.63 6.93
C GLY A 353 16.77 0.70 5.68
N ILE A 354 17.85 1.47 5.77
CA ILE A 354 18.85 1.69 4.72
C ILE A 354 20.24 1.46 5.33
N ARG A 355 21.07 0.65 4.67
CA ARG A 355 22.47 0.41 5.06
C ARG A 355 23.42 0.89 3.97
N LEU A 356 24.30 1.82 4.31
CA LEU A 356 25.35 2.30 3.41
C LEU A 356 26.64 1.52 3.69
N VAL A 357 27.13 0.80 2.68
CA VAL A 357 28.32 -0.06 2.81
C VAL A 357 29.50 0.63 2.16
N SER A 358 30.57 0.81 2.93
CA SER A 358 31.84 1.42 2.51
C SER A 358 32.99 0.43 2.66
N GLY A 359 34.00 0.50 1.79
CA GLY A 359 35.16 -0.40 1.85
C GLY A 359 36.17 -0.10 2.97
N VAL A 360 36.00 1.01 3.70
CA VAL A 360 37.01 1.51 4.66
C VAL A 360 36.39 1.82 6.04
N GLN A 361 35.07 2.02 6.11
CA GLN A 361 34.37 2.42 7.32
C GLN A 361 33.35 1.34 7.73
N GLU A 362 32.93 1.36 9.00
CA GLU A 362 31.76 0.58 9.42
C GLU A 362 30.53 1.01 8.63
N ASP A 363 29.64 0.04 8.40
CA ASP A 363 28.40 0.28 7.68
C ASP A 363 27.52 1.27 8.44
N ILE A 364 26.96 2.24 7.73
CA ILE A 364 26.04 3.21 8.31
C ILE A 364 24.62 2.67 8.16
N CYS A 365 23.94 2.44 9.26
CA CYS A 365 22.56 1.95 9.30
C CYS A 365 21.60 3.09 9.66
N LEU A 366 20.57 3.27 8.85
CA LEU A 366 19.49 4.22 9.05
C LEU A 366 18.15 3.47 9.14
N GLY A 367 17.34 3.79 10.13
CA GLY A 367 16.09 3.08 10.40
C GLY A 367 16.29 1.66 10.92
N TYR A 368 15.26 0.83 10.75
CA TYR A 368 15.19 -0.52 11.30
C TYR A 368 15.79 -1.53 10.33
N ILE A 369 16.96 -2.06 10.67
CA ILE A 369 17.65 -3.06 9.86
C ILE A 369 17.13 -4.46 10.19
N ILE A 370 16.76 -5.20 9.15
CA ILE A 370 16.37 -6.60 9.23
C ILE A 370 17.52 -7.43 8.68
N LYS A 371 18.28 -8.05 9.60
CA LYS A 371 19.47 -8.84 9.25
C LYS A 371 19.11 -9.92 8.23
N CYS A 372 19.99 -10.10 7.24
CA CYS A 372 19.89 -11.13 6.19
C CYS A 372 18.65 -11.02 5.27
N LYS A 373 17.87 -9.93 5.33
CA LYS A 373 16.71 -9.68 4.45
C LYS A 373 16.80 -8.29 3.82
N GLU A 374 17.95 -8.01 3.20
CA GLU A 374 18.18 -6.75 2.49
C GLU A 374 18.24 -6.97 0.99
N ALA A 375 17.60 -6.08 0.24
CA ALA A 375 17.88 -5.93 -1.18
C ALA A 375 19.12 -5.04 -1.34
N VAL A 376 20.18 -5.58 -1.96
CA VAL A 376 21.45 -4.88 -2.12
C VAL A 376 21.58 -4.35 -3.53
N ILE A 377 21.92 -3.06 -3.65
CA ILE A 377 22.20 -2.38 -4.90
C ILE A 377 23.67 -1.97 -4.91
N GLU A 378 24.43 -2.45 -5.89
CA GLU A 378 25.82 -2.05 -6.13
C GLU A 378 25.82 -0.64 -6.72
N THR A 379 26.42 0.33 -6.02
CA THR A 379 26.53 1.71 -6.51
C THR A 379 27.64 2.46 -5.79
N THR A 380 28.46 3.18 -6.56
CA THR A 380 29.57 3.97 -6.03
C THR A 380 29.23 5.43 -5.79
N SER A 381 28.13 5.92 -6.37
CA SER A 381 27.58 7.25 -6.13
C SER A 381 26.05 7.24 -6.20
N LEU A 382 25.42 8.13 -5.43
CA LEU A 382 23.98 8.30 -5.40
C LEU A 382 23.61 9.65 -6.04
N GLY A 383 22.86 9.60 -7.13
CA GLY A 383 22.27 10.77 -7.80
C GLY A 383 20.89 11.17 -7.25
N GLY A 384 20.33 10.34 -6.35
CA GLY A 384 19.02 10.55 -5.72
C GLY A 384 18.15 9.30 -5.68
N PHE A 385 16.83 9.50 -5.51
CA PHE A 385 15.85 8.42 -5.41
C PHE A 385 14.56 8.75 -6.17
N MET A 386 13.93 7.73 -6.75
CA MET A 386 12.51 7.74 -7.08
C MET A 386 11.77 6.91 -6.03
N LEU A 387 10.65 7.44 -5.54
CA LEU A 387 9.98 6.90 -4.36
C LEU A 387 8.51 6.58 -4.65
N ALA A 388 8.07 5.43 -4.15
CA ALA A 388 6.68 5.04 -4.03
C ALA A 388 6.25 5.24 -2.58
N VAL A 389 5.22 6.06 -2.37
CA VAL A 389 4.86 6.58 -1.03
C VAL A 389 3.37 6.46 -0.85
N ASP A 390 2.93 5.86 0.26
CA ASP A 390 1.53 5.87 0.68
C ASP A 390 1.31 6.84 1.85
N SER A 391 0.08 6.91 2.37
CA SER A 391 -0.20 7.79 3.52
C SER A 391 0.60 7.42 4.77
N ARG A 392 1.10 6.18 4.87
CA ARG A 392 1.80 5.67 6.05
C ARG A 392 3.32 5.69 5.92
N GLY A 393 3.88 5.94 4.74
CA GLY A 393 5.33 6.09 4.57
C GLY A 393 5.87 5.57 3.24
N ILE A 394 7.14 5.13 3.26
CA ILE A 394 7.86 4.72 2.06
C ILE A 394 7.62 3.22 1.80
N ARG A 395 7.10 2.91 0.60
CA ARG A 395 6.70 1.56 0.18
C ARG A 395 7.71 0.91 -0.76
N ALA A 396 8.29 1.71 -1.64
CA ALA A 396 9.36 1.25 -2.52
C ALA A 396 10.33 2.36 -2.85
N VAL A 397 11.58 1.97 -3.13
CA VAL A 397 12.67 2.86 -3.50
C VAL A 397 13.29 2.37 -4.80
N ARG A 398 13.57 3.29 -5.70
CA ARG A 398 14.47 3.09 -6.83
C ARG A 398 15.67 4.01 -6.67
N VAL A 399 16.87 3.45 -6.71
CA VAL A 399 18.11 4.21 -6.62
C VAL A 399 18.39 4.86 -7.97
N ILE A 400 18.74 6.14 -7.94
CA ILE A 400 19.31 6.84 -9.07
C ILE A 400 20.82 6.86 -8.85
N HIS A 401 21.56 6.21 -9.72
CA HIS A 401 23.02 6.17 -9.69
C HIS A 401 23.61 7.55 -10.04
N GLY A 402 24.87 7.81 -9.67
CA GLY A 402 25.53 9.09 -9.98
C GLY A 402 25.62 9.41 -11.49
N ASP A 403 25.62 8.39 -12.35
CA ASP A 403 25.58 8.52 -13.81
C ASP A 403 24.16 8.79 -14.36
N GLY A 404 23.14 8.80 -13.49
CA GLY A 404 21.74 9.01 -13.84
C GLY A 404 20.98 7.74 -14.25
N ASN A 405 21.63 6.57 -14.29
CA ASN A 405 20.95 5.30 -14.48
C ASN A 405 20.05 4.97 -13.28
N GLU A 406 19.04 4.14 -13.49
CA GLU A 406 18.08 3.74 -12.45
C GLU A 406 18.21 2.25 -12.13
N SER A 407 18.15 1.89 -10.86
CA SER A 407 18.06 0.50 -10.42
C SER A 407 16.67 -0.09 -10.69
N ASP A 408 16.50 -1.39 -10.41
CA ASP A 408 15.16 -1.95 -10.20
C ASP A 408 14.51 -1.38 -8.92
N TRP A 409 13.19 -1.53 -8.81
CA TRP A 409 12.48 -1.18 -7.58
C TRP A 409 12.84 -2.17 -6.46
N VAL A 410 13.15 -1.62 -5.29
CA VAL A 410 13.17 -2.35 -4.03
C VAL A 410 11.87 -2.08 -3.29
N GLY A 411 11.17 -3.14 -2.87
CA GLY A 411 9.82 -3.04 -2.31
C GLY A 411 8.74 -3.12 -3.40
N ASN A 412 7.51 -2.73 -3.05
CA ASN A 412 6.36 -2.86 -3.94
C ASN A 412 5.75 -1.49 -4.28
N PRO A 413 5.94 -0.96 -5.51
CA PRO A 413 5.39 0.33 -5.91
C PRO A 413 3.90 0.23 -6.33
N ALA A 414 3.34 -0.97 -6.48
CA ALA A 414 2.00 -1.15 -7.02
C ALA A 414 0.94 -0.47 -6.14
N GLY A 415 0.00 0.22 -6.77
CA GLY A 415 -1.10 0.87 -6.06
C GLY A 415 -0.73 2.15 -5.31
N THR A 416 0.52 2.62 -5.39
CA THR A 416 1.00 3.78 -4.61
C THR A 416 1.34 4.98 -5.49
N PRO A 417 1.19 6.21 -4.98
CA PRO A 417 1.73 7.41 -5.62
C PRO A 417 3.25 7.37 -5.77
N ILE A 418 3.74 7.79 -6.93
CA ILE A 418 5.16 7.82 -7.28
C ILE A 418 5.63 9.27 -7.36
N THR A 419 6.80 9.58 -6.80
CA THR A 419 7.42 10.90 -6.88
C THR A 419 8.87 10.85 -7.32
N GLY A 420 9.23 11.78 -8.21
CA GLY A 420 10.60 12.02 -8.68
C GLY A 420 11.28 13.20 -7.97
N ARG A 421 10.77 13.59 -6.79
CA ARG A 421 11.20 14.80 -6.07
C ARG A 421 12.67 14.74 -5.65
N LEU A 422 13.16 13.55 -5.31
CA LEU A 422 14.55 13.30 -4.96
C LEU A 422 15.39 12.80 -6.13
N MET A 423 14.88 12.78 -7.36
CA MET A 423 15.68 12.38 -8.53
C MET A 423 16.58 13.52 -8.97
N LYS A 424 17.71 13.21 -9.62
CA LYS A 424 18.59 14.18 -10.32
C LYS A 424 18.97 15.37 -9.42
N LEU A 425 19.39 15.09 -8.19
CA LEU A 425 19.93 16.09 -7.27
C LEU A 425 21.44 16.35 -7.53
N GLY A 426 22.05 15.59 -8.44
CA GLY A 426 23.50 15.45 -8.51
C GLY A 426 23.98 14.45 -7.45
N ASP A 427 25.30 14.32 -7.28
CA ASP A 427 25.86 13.45 -6.24
C ASP A 427 25.42 13.94 -4.86
N ILE A 428 24.48 13.21 -4.25
CA ILE A 428 24.00 13.53 -2.91
C ILE A 428 25.07 13.14 -1.89
N ASN A 429 25.27 14.00 -0.91
CA ASN A 429 26.26 13.78 0.15
C ASN A 429 25.64 13.61 1.53
N THR A 430 24.35 13.92 1.68
CA THR A 430 23.63 13.85 2.95
C THR A 430 22.34 13.09 2.76
N LEU A 431 22.07 12.18 3.69
CA LEU A 431 20.83 11.41 3.76
C LEU A 431 20.23 11.58 5.16
N GLU A 432 18.94 11.87 5.21
CA GLU A 432 18.14 11.89 6.43
C GLU A 432 16.93 10.98 6.24
N VAL A 433 16.59 10.18 7.25
CA VAL A 433 15.37 9.39 7.27
C VAL A 433 14.55 9.74 8.51
N GLY A 434 13.25 9.91 8.31
CA GLY A 434 12.27 9.93 9.40
C GLY A 434 11.69 8.54 9.58
N VAL A 435 11.61 8.08 10.82
CA VAL A 435 11.08 6.76 11.16
C VAL A 435 9.94 6.87 12.16
N ASP A 436 9.02 5.92 12.05
CA ASP A 436 8.06 5.62 13.11
C ASP A 436 8.61 4.48 13.99
N GLY A 437 7.74 3.65 14.54
CA GLY A 437 8.04 2.54 15.42
C GLY A 437 8.54 1.29 14.70
N TYR A 438 8.52 1.23 13.36
CA TYR A 438 9.02 0.05 12.62
C TYR A 438 9.47 0.29 11.17
N LYS A 439 9.21 1.46 10.59
CA LYS A 439 9.51 1.74 9.19
C LYS A 439 9.98 3.16 8.92
N ILE A 440 10.50 3.37 7.71
CA ILE A 440 10.86 4.68 7.18
C ILE A 440 9.59 5.34 6.63
N ILE A 441 9.29 6.54 7.15
CA ILE A 441 8.13 7.35 6.77
C ILE A 441 8.51 8.61 5.98
N SER A 442 9.77 9.04 6.08
CA SER A 442 10.32 10.09 5.23
C SER A 442 11.76 9.81 4.84
N ILE A 443 12.14 10.24 3.63
CA ILE A 443 13.51 10.27 3.14
C ILE A 443 13.78 11.70 2.67
N ALA A 444 14.91 12.25 3.11
CA ALA A 444 15.38 13.53 2.66
C ALA A 444 16.84 13.43 2.22
N ALA A 445 17.18 14.13 1.15
CA ALA A 445 18.52 14.13 0.58
C ALA A 445 18.98 15.55 0.30
N ALA A 446 20.28 15.80 0.46
CA ALA A 446 20.90 17.07 0.08
C ALA A 446 22.08 16.82 -0.87
N SER A 447 22.23 17.75 -1.80
CA SER A 447 23.38 17.84 -2.70
C SER A 447 24.23 19.05 -2.30
N PRO A 448 25.56 18.98 -2.43
CA PRO A 448 26.42 20.15 -2.25
C PRO A 448 26.16 21.24 -3.30
N HIS A 449 25.52 20.88 -4.42
CA HIS A 449 25.06 21.83 -5.44
C HIS A 449 23.64 22.28 -5.10
N SER A 450 23.32 23.56 -5.26
CA SER A 450 22.00 24.09 -4.94
C SER A 450 20.90 23.37 -5.71
N ILE A 451 19.84 22.98 -5.00
CA ILE A 451 18.63 22.43 -5.63
C ILE A 451 18.13 23.46 -6.66
N PRO A 452 17.81 23.06 -7.90
CA PRO A 452 17.30 23.99 -8.91
C PRO A 452 16.11 24.78 -8.37
N LEU A 453 16.14 26.11 -8.50
CA LEU A 453 15.07 27.01 -7.99
C LEU A 453 13.67 26.71 -8.58
N LYS A 454 13.56 25.96 -9.68
CA LYS A 454 12.31 25.56 -10.30
C LYS A 454 12.33 24.08 -10.68
N ILE A 455 11.62 23.26 -9.91
CA ILE A 455 11.38 21.84 -10.21
C ILE A 455 10.02 21.73 -10.93
N PRO A 456 9.95 21.11 -12.13
CA PRO A 456 8.68 20.89 -12.84
C PRO A 456 7.66 20.12 -11.99
N LEU A 457 6.36 20.40 -12.16
CA LEU A 457 5.27 19.72 -11.43
C LEU A 457 5.38 18.18 -11.52
N GLN A 458 5.74 17.67 -12.70
CA GLN A 458 5.99 16.24 -12.98
C GLN A 458 6.94 15.62 -11.95
N ARG A 459 7.98 16.34 -11.54
CA ARG A 459 8.99 15.85 -10.59
C ARG A 459 8.59 16.07 -9.14
N LYS A 460 8.00 17.22 -8.79
CA LYS A 460 7.73 17.57 -7.38
C LYS A 460 6.49 16.93 -6.79
N ALA A 461 5.48 16.58 -7.59
CA ALA A 461 4.24 16.00 -7.08
C ALA A 461 4.37 14.48 -6.79
N PHE A 462 3.41 13.96 -6.05
CA PHE A 462 3.16 12.52 -5.91
C PHE A 462 2.08 12.14 -6.92
N TRP A 463 2.40 11.29 -7.90
CA TRP A 463 1.52 10.99 -9.02
C TRP A 463 0.97 9.58 -8.95
N TYR A 464 -0.33 9.45 -9.25
CA TYR A 464 -0.98 8.16 -9.43
C TYR A 464 -1.74 8.10 -10.76
N PRO A 465 -1.67 6.97 -11.51
CA PRO A 465 -0.98 5.72 -11.16
C PRO A 465 0.53 5.73 -11.44
N SER A 466 1.01 6.71 -12.20
CA SER A 466 2.43 6.87 -12.54
C SER A 466 2.75 8.33 -12.81
N ILE A 467 4.03 8.69 -12.88
CA ILE A 467 4.44 10.04 -13.27
C ILE A 467 4.01 10.29 -14.74
N PRO A 468 3.28 11.39 -15.04
CA PRO A 468 2.92 11.74 -16.41
C PRO A 468 4.14 11.81 -17.32
N SER A 469 4.00 11.30 -18.55
CA SER A 469 5.07 11.30 -19.55
C SER A 469 5.61 12.72 -19.80
N PRO A 470 6.93 12.90 -20.00
CA PRO A 470 7.52 14.20 -20.32
C PRO A 470 6.94 14.89 -21.57
N GLY A 471 6.28 14.14 -22.47
CA GLY A 471 5.61 14.68 -23.65
C GLY A 471 4.26 15.35 -23.39
N LEU A 472 3.73 15.27 -22.16
CA LEU A 472 2.45 15.87 -21.78
C LEU A 472 2.66 17.26 -21.16
N CYS A 473 1.89 18.25 -21.63
CA CYS A 473 1.85 19.58 -21.03
C CYS A 473 0.91 19.56 -19.83
N LEU A 474 1.45 19.74 -18.62
CA LEU A 474 0.65 19.76 -17.39
C LEU A 474 0.05 21.13 -17.04
N ASN A 475 0.39 22.19 -17.78
CA ASN A 475 -0.18 23.53 -17.57
C ASN A 475 -0.17 24.02 -16.11
N ASP A 476 0.93 23.71 -15.41
CA ASP A 476 1.05 23.75 -13.95
C ASP A 476 0.89 25.15 -13.32
N GLN A 477 1.14 26.21 -14.10
CA GLN A 477 0.96 27.60 -13.67
C GLN A 477 -0.47 27.95 -13.25
N SER A 478 -1.45 27.22 -13.76
CA SER A 478 -2.87 27.45 -13.48
C SER A 478 -3.49 26.37 -12.57
N PHE A 479 -2.67 25.46 -12.04
CA PHE A 479 -3.15 24.44 -11.13
C PHE A 479 -3.86 25.07 -9.93
N THR A 480 -5.06 24.58 -9.62
CA THR A 480 -5.90 25.18 -8.57
C THR A 480 -5.50 24.76 -7.16
N GLY A 481 -4.70 23.71 -7.01
CA GLY A 481 -4.23 23.21 -5.72
C GLY A 481 -2.97 23.91 -5.20
N GLN A 482 -2.58 23.58 -3.97
CA GLN A 482 -1.34 24.05 -3.36
C GLN A 482 -0.11 23.52 -4.12
N ASP A 483 0.99 24.28 -4.14
CA ASP A 483 2.27 23.80 -4.68
C ASP A 483 2.70 22.52 -3.93
N PRO A 484 2.90 21.39 -4.63
CA PRO A 484 3.28 20.12 -4.01
C PRO A 484 4.57 20.13 -3.18
N LEU A 485 5.48 21.09 -3.38
CA LEU A 485 6.67 21.24 -2.53
C LEU A 485 6.35 21.81 -1.15
N THR A 486 5.25 22.57 -1.04
CA THR A 486 4.80 23.19 0.21
C THR A 486 3.59 22.49 0.80
N ALA A 487 2.85 21.75 -0.02
CA ALA A 487 1.80 20.86 0.44
C ALA A 487 2.43 19.76 1.29
N SER A 488 1.70 19.33 2.32
CA SER A 488 1.94 18.05 2.96
C SER A 488 1.71 16.90 1.95
N TYR A 489 1.67 15.67 2.42
CA TYR A 489 1.34 14.52 1.57
C TYR A 489 -0.04 14.71 0.90
N GLN A 490 -0.02 15.06 -0.40
CA GLN A 490 -1.23 15.31 -1.19
C GLN A 490 -1.05 14.77 -2.61
N PRO A 491 -1.30 13.46 -2.81
CA PRO A 491 -1.20 12.83 -4.12
C PRO A 491 -2.14 13.41 -5.18
N LEU A 492 -1.65 13.44 -6.42
CA LEU A 492 -2.38 13.83 -7.62
C LEU A 492 -2.69 12.59 -8.44
N ALA A 493 -3.98 12.29 -8.58
CA ALA A 493 -4.45 11.34 -9.58
C ALA A 493 -4.60 12.07 -10.92
N TRP A 494 -4.33 11.38 -12.02
CA TRP A 494 -4.52 11.92 -13.36
C TRP A 494 -5.11 10.91 -14.33
N ILE A 495 -5.79 11.43 -15.34
CA ILE A 495 -6.40 10.67 -16.44
C ILE A 495 -6.01 11.30 -17.78
N ASN A 496 -5.90 10.47 -18.83
CA ASN A 496 -5.71 10.91 -20.21
C ASN A 496 -6.92 10.51 -21.07
N PHE A 497 -8.05 11.17 -20.86
CA PHE A 497 -9.31 10.87 -21.54
C PHE A 497 -9.22 11.01 -23.07
N GLY A 498 -8.35 11.87 -23.59
CA GLY A 498 -8.10 12.04 -25.01
C GLY A 498 -7.24 10.93 -25.60
N GLY A 499 -6.58 10.13 -24.77
CA GLY A 499 -5.62 9.11 -25.19
C GLY A 499 -4.37 9.68 -25.84
N PRO A 500 -3.38 8.83 -26.18
CA PRO A 500 -2.14 9.27 -26.81
C PRO A 500 -2.42 10.09 -28.08
N LYS A 501 -1.89 11.32 -28.15
CA LYS A 501 -2.06 12.26 -29.26
C LYS A 501 -3.52 12.56 -29.63
N GLY A 502 -4.43 12.45 -28.66
CA GLY A 502 -5.86 12.71 -28.86
C GLY A 502 -6.62 11.59 -29.59
N ALA A 503 -6.08 10.37 -29.65
CA ALA A 503 -6.68 9.25 -30.40
C ALA A 503 -8.12 8.89 -29.98
N TYR A 504 -8.48 9.14 -28.72
CA TYR A 504 -9.79 8.83 -28.15
C TYR A 504 -10.77 9.99 -28.19
N LEU A 505 -10.34 11.21 -28.57
CA LEU A 505 -11.24 12.37 -28.64
C LEU A 505 -12.45 12.12 -29.55
N LYS A 506 -12.24 11.40 -30.66
CA LYS A 506 -13.29 11.02 -31.62
C LYS A 506 -14.32 10.02 -31.08
N HIS A 507 -14.05 9.42 -29.93
CA HIS A 507 -14.88 8.40 -29.31
C HIS A 507 -15.68 8.95 -28.12
N ILE A 508 -15.36 10.16 -27.65
CA ILE A 508 -16.03 10.76 -26.48
C ILE A 508 -17.47 11.12 -26.85
N THR A 509 -18.42 10.63 -26.05
CA THR A 509 -19.86 10.91 -26.22
C THR A 509 -20.42 11.82 -25.12
N GLY A 510 -19.67 12.02 -24.03
CA GLY A 510 -20.07 12.89 -22.94
C GLY A 510 -19.11 12.91 -21.77
N VAL A 511 -19.46 13.75 -20.80
CA VAL A 511 -18.82 13.84 -19.49
C VAL A 511 -19.90 13.89 -18.40
N CYS A 512 -19.69 13.12 -17.36
CA CYS A 512 -20.55 12.97 -16.19
C CYS A 512 -19.80 13.43 -14.94
N VAL A 513 -20.42 14.33 -14.19
CA VAL A 513 -19.86 14.85 -12.94
C VAL A 513 -20.82 14.55 -11.81
N THR A 514 -20.34 13.84 -10.79
CA THR A 514 -21.19 13.30 -9.73
C THR A 514 -20.74 13.77 -8.35
N GLY A 515 -21.71 14.07 -7.48
CA GLY A 515 -21.49 14.17 -6.03
C GLY A 515 -22.70 14.69 -5.23
N PRO A 516 -22.72 14.47 -3.90
CA PRO A 516 -23.84 14.82 -3.01
C PRO A 516 -23.84 16.29 -2.56
N GLY A 517 -23.02 17.13 -3.19
CA GLY A 517 -22.77 18.51 -2.77
C GLY A 517 -21.44 18.98 -3.33
N ASN A 518 -20.35 18.26 -3.04
CA ASN A 518 -19.02 18.49 -3.63
C ASN A 518 -18.82 17.67 -4.91
N ILE A 519 -17.87 18.08 -5.76
CA ILE A 519 -17.44 17.30 -6.93
C ILE A 519 -16.65 16.07 -6.44
N CYS A 520 -17.18 14.87 -6.67
CA CYS A 520 -16.56 13.62 -6.23
C CYS A 520 -15.86 12.90 -7.39
N THR A 521 -16.52 12.83 -8.54
CA THR A 521 -15.99 12.13 -9.72
C THR A 521 -16.24 12.94 -10.99
N ILE A 522 -15.28 12.88 -11.92
CA ILE A 522 -15.41 13.37 -13.30
C ILE A 522 -15.15 12.17 -14.21
N GLU A 523 -16.15 11.75 -14.96
CA GLU A 523 -16.13 10.53 -15.77
C GLU A 523 -16.46 10.85 -17.23
N PHE A 524 -15.59 10.44 -18.14
CA PHE A 524 -15.80 10.57 -19.59
C PHE A 524 -16.44 9.30 -20.15
N GLU A 525 -17.42 9.49 -21.02
CA GLU A 525 -18.16 8.42 -21.67
C GLU A 525 -17.70 8.25 -23.12
N TYR A 526 -17.66 7.02 -23.60
CA TYR A 526 -17.16 6.67 -24.93
C TYR A 526 -18.14 5.77 -25.68
N ASP A 527 -18.01 5.72 -27.00
CA ASP A 527 -18.66 4.72 -27.86
C ASP A 527 -17.86 3.41 -27.98
N ILE A 528 -16.72 3.32 -27.27
CA ILE A 528 -15.85 2.16 -27.15
C ILE A 528 -15.60 1.83 -25.67
N ASP A 529 -15.23 0.59 -25.38
CA ASP A 529 -14.84 0.19 -24.03
C ASP A 529 -13.40 0.59 -23.74
N LEU A 530 -13.20 1.35 -22.65
CA LEU A 530 -11.89 1.78 -22.16
C LEU A 530 -11.75 1.49 -20.66
N PRO A 531 -10.52 1.25 -20.16
CA PRO A 531 -10.26 1.11 -18.73
C PRO A 531 -10.71 2.33 -17.92
N VAL A 532 -11.20 2.11 -16.71
CA VAL A 532 -11.72 3.16 -15.82
C VAL A 532 -10.64 4.20 -15.47
N GLU A 533 -9.38 3.80 -15.41
CA GLU A 533 -8.21 4.65 -15.11
C GLU A 533 -7.98 5.72 -16.18
N ILE A 534 -8.50 5.53 -17.39
CA ILE A 534 -8.46 6.51 -18.48
C ILE A 534 -9.68 7.43 -18.43
N CYS A 535 -10.81 6.90 -17.98
CA CYS A 535 -12.11 7.54 -18.11
C CYS A 535 -12.48 8.40 -16.89
N LYS A 536 -11.98 8.07 -15.69
CA LYS A 536 -12.56 8.56 -14.44
C LYS A 536 -11.51 9.14 -13.50
N LEU A 537 -11.70 10.41 -13.14
CA LEU A 537 -10.95 11.09 -12.09
C LEU A 537 -11.80 11.18 -10.82
N GLY A 538 -11.23 10.75 -9.69
CA GLY A 538 -11.91 10.69 -8.40
C GLY A 538 -12.59 9.34 -8.17
N ARG A 539 -12.51 8.84 -6.93
CA ARG A 539 -13.05 7.54 -6.52
C ARG A 539 -14.14 7.62 -5.46
N ARG A 540 -14.25 8.75 -4.75
CA ARG A 540 -15.19 8.88 -3.62
C ARG A 540 -16.58 8.33 -3.95
N LYS A 541 -17.09 7.47 -3.05
CA LYS A 541 -18.40 6.83 -3.14
C LYS A 541 -19.50 7.80 -3.52
N VAL A 542 -20.25 7.44 -4.55
CA VAL A 542 -21.51 8.06 -4.92
C VAL A 542 -22.60 7.50 -4.01
N THR A 543 -23.28 8.36 -3.26
CA THR A 543 -24.42 8.00 -2.40
C THR A 543 -25.75 8.26 -3.11
N ASP A 544 -26.87 7.75 -2.58
CA ASP A 544 -28.22 7.99 -3.12
C ASP A 544 -28.62 9.48 -3.17
N PHE A 545 -27.93 10.33 -2.39
CA PHE A 545 -28.10 11.78 -2.40
C PHE A 545 -27.23 12.49 -3.46
N SER A 546 -26.44 11.74 -4.23
CA SER A 546 -25.54 12.30 -5.22
C SER A 546 -26.29 12.72 -6.47
N ILE A 547 -25.99 13.93 -6.95
CA ILE A 547 -26.49 14.39 -8.24
C ILE A 547 -25.42 14.11 -9.29
N MET A 548 -25.85 13.46 -10.37
CA MET A 548 -25.06 13.29 -11.59
C MET A 548 -25.50 14.32 -12.63
N ASN A 549 -24.57 15.16 -13.06
CA ASN A 549 -24.77 16.12 -14.14
C ASN A 549 -24.05 15.61 -15.39
N ARG A 550 -24.79 15.43 -16.48
CA ARG A 550 -24.27 14.91 -17.76
C ARG A 550 -24.24 15.99 -18.82
N PHE A 551 -23.11 16.13 -19.51
CA PHE A 551 -22.97 16.96 -20.69
C PHE A 551 -22.53 16.09 -21.88
N LYS A 552 -23.37 16.03 -22.92
CA LYS A 552 -23.04 15.30 -24.15
C LYS A 552 -21.97 16.03 -24.93
N ILE A 553 -21.03 15.31 -25.53
CA ILE A 553 -19.97 15.80 -26.43
C ILE A 553 -20.03 14.97 -27.70
N ASP A 554 -20.07 15.61 -28.87
CA ASP A 554 -20.07 14.92 -30.17
C ASP A 554 -18.64 14.67 -30.67
N GLY A 555 -17.90 13.83 -29.95
CA GLY A 555 -16.56 13.39 -30.34
C GLY A 555 -16.52 12.82 -31.76
N PRO A 556 -17.44 11.92 -32.16
CA PRO A 556 -17.49 11.39 -33.53
C PRO A 556 -17.68 12.48 -34.60
N GLY A 557 -18.43 13.54 -34.28
CA GLY A 557 -18.58 14.73 -35.11
C GLY A 557 -17.37 15.64 -35.14
N GLY A 558 -16.37 15.46 -34.26
CA GLY A 558 -15.18 16.30 -34.16
C GLY A 558 -15.25 17.38 -33.08
N GLU A 559 -16.19 17.26 -32.14
CA GLU A 559 -16.25 18.13 -30.97
C GLU A 559 -15.21 17.73 -29.92
N TYR A 560 -14.48 18.70 -29.38
CA TYR A 560 -13.52 18.49 -28.31
C TYR A 560 -13.45 19.69 -27.37
N ILE A 561 -12.94 19.45 -26.16
CA ILE A 561 -12.78 20.48 -25.12
C ILE A 561 -11.62 21.40 -25.50
N THR A 562 -11.88 22.69 -25.57
CA THR A 562 -10.89 23.73 -25.88
C THR A 562 -10.40 24.46 -24.66
N SER A 563 -11.24 24.63 -23.63
CA SER A 563 -10.86 25.31 -22.40
C SER A 563 -11.63 24.79 -21.20
N ILE A 564 -11.01 24.95 -20.04
CA ILE A 564 -11.58 24.66 -18.73
C ILE A 564 -11.34 25.87 -17.85
N ASP A 565 -12.40 26.40 -17.27
CA ASP A 565 -12.34 27.41 -16.22
C ASP A 565 -12.63 26.73 -14.88
N ALA A 566 -12.01 27.18 -13.79
CA ALA A 566 -12.30 26.68 -12.44
C ALA A 566 -12.46 27.82 -11.44
N SER A 567 -13.25 27.59 -10.39
CA SER A 567 -13.33 28.47 -9.23
C SER A 567 -13.01 27.70 -7.95
N ILE A 568 -12.41 28.43 -7.01
CA ILE A 568 -11.98 27.90 -5.72
C ILE A 568 -12.59 28.71 -4.58
N ILE A 569 -12.83 28.05 -3.44
CA ILE A 569 -13.22 28.68 -2.19
C ILE A 569 -12.06 28.65 -1.19
N ARG A 570 -11.94 29.72 -0.40
CA ARG A 570 -10.93 29.85 0.65
C ARG A 570 -11.59 30.18 1.98
N PHE A 571 -11.23 29.46 3.03
CA PHE A 571 -11.65 29.78 4.39
C PHE A 571 -10.44 30.22 5.23
N LYS A 572 -10.65 31.24 6.06
CA LYS A 572 -9.66 31.70 7.03
C LYS A 572 -9.91 31.02 8.37
N GLY A 573 -8.86 30.51 9.00
CA GLY A 573 -8.95 29.92 10.34
C GLY A 573 -7.75 29.04 10.64
N LYS A 574 -7.38 28.94 11.93
CA LYS A 574 -6.34 28.01 12.37
C LYS A 574 -6.83 26.55 12.43
N ASN A 575 -8.15 26.33 12.46
CA ASN A 575 -8.79 25.01 12.61
C ASN A 575 -9.43 24.49 11.31
N VAL A 576 -9.18 25.14 10.16
CA VAL A 576 -9.62 24.60 8.85
C VAL A 576 -8.50 23.78 8.21
N TYR A 577 -8.89 22.75 7.46
CA TYR A 577 -7.95 21.93 6.70
C TYR A 577 -7.03 22.79 5.82
N PRO A 578 -5.77 22.39 5.63
CA PRO A 578 -4.81 23.17 4.84
C PRO A 578 -5.30 23.52 3.43
N PHE A 579 -5.97 22.59 2.73
CA PHE A 579 -6.48 22.84 1.38
C PHE A 579 -7.53 23.95 1.32
N TYR A 580 -8.29 24.20 2.40
CA TYR A 580 -9.21 25.34 2.46
C TYR A 580 -8.50 26.69 2.58
N ARG A 581 -7.27 26.73 3.09
CA ARG A 581 -6.50 27.98 3.17
C ARG A 581 -5.96 28.39 1.79
N TRP A 582 -5.51 27.40 1.02
CA TRP A 582 -4.94 27.61 -0.31
C TRP A 582 -5.99 27.75 -1.41
N GLY A 583 -7.08 27.00 -1.30
CA GLY A 583 -8.17 26.98 -2.26
C GLY A 583 -8.68 25.55 -2.45
N LYS A 584 -9.94 25.30 -2.11
CA LYS A 584 -10.64 24.08 -2.48
C LYS A 584 -11.41 24.31 -3.76
N LEU A 585 -11.31 23.39 -4.72
CA LEU A 585 -12.15 23.34 -5.91
C LEU A 585 -13.63 23.47 -5.54
N PHE A 586 -14.30 24.46 -6.10
CA PHE A 586 -15.73 24.71 -5.88
C PHE A 586 -16.55 24.36 -7.11
N SER A 587 -16.12 24.84 -8.28
CA SER A 587 -16.79 24.56 -9.55
C SER A 587 -15.82 24.59 -10.71
N PHE A 588 -16.18 23.96 -11.83
CA PHE A 588 -15.46 24.10 -13.09
C PHE A 588 -16.42 24.16 -14.27
N LYS A 589 -16.00 24.83 -15.34
CA LYS A 589 -16.76 24.96 -16.59
C LYS A 589 -15.91 24.48 -17.74
N ILE A 590 -16.46 23.63 -18.59
CA ILE A 590 -15.81 23.20 -19.83
C ILE A 590 -16.41 23.97 -21.01
N THR A 591 -15.59 24.27 -22.02
CA THR A 591 -16.01 24.86 -23.28
C THR A 591 -15.47 24.04 -24.45
N THR A 592 -16.28 23.82 -25.48
CA THR A 592 -15.92 23.03 -26.66
C THR A 592 -15.63 23.91 -27.87
N ASN A 593 -14.94 23.35 -28.87
CA ASN A 593 -14.72 23.99 -30.17
C ASN A 593 -16.03 24.31 -30.93
N TYR A 594 -17.16 23.74 -30.52
CA TYR A 594 -18.49 24.07 -31.07
C TYR A 594 -19.16 25.26 -30.35
N GLY A 595 -18.45 25.91 -29.43
CA GLY A 595 -18.97 27.04 -28.66
C GLY A 595 -19.98 26.64 -27.59
N ARG A 596 -20.11 25.35 -27.28
CA ARG A 596 -20.96 24.85 -26.20
C ARG A 596 -20.18 24.82 -24.90
N SER A 597 -20.88 24.97 -23.78
CA SER A 597 -20.26 24.90 -22.46
C SER A 597 -21.16 24.24 -21.43
N ALA A 598 -20.55 23.64 -20.42
CA ALA A 598 -21.25 23.13 -19.25
C ALA A 598 -20.52 23.55 -17.98
N HIS A 599 -21.29 23.97 -16.96
CA HIS A 599 -20.80 24.38 -15.65
C HIS A 599 -21.21 23.34 -14.61
N PHE A 600 -20.23 22.86 -13.85
CA PHE A 600 -20.40 21.89 -12.79
C PHE A 600 -19.97 22.54 -11.48
N ALA A 601 -20.90 22.68 -10.53
CA ALA A 601 -20.66 23.41 -9.29
C ALA A 601 -21.03 22.59 -8.05
N THR A 602 -20.30 22.87 -6.97
CA THR A 602 -20.64 22.42 -5.63
C THR A 602 -21.95 23.08 -5.20
N ARG A 603 -22.85 22.31 -4.58
CA ARG A 603 -24.10 22.81 -4.02
C ARG A 603 -23.89 23.25 -2.57
N ASP A 604 -23.37 24.46 -2.40
CA ASP A 604 -23.37 25.14 -1.11
C ASP A 604 -24.21 26.43 -1.23
N PRO A 605 -25.44 26.46 -0.69
CA PRO A 605 -26.31 27.63 -0.79
C PRO A 605 -25.83 28.81 0.07
N THR A 606 -24.82 28.61 0.93
CA THR A 606 -24.33 29.62 1.86
C THR A 606 -23.13 30.42 1.33
N VAL A 607 -22.59 30.02 0.18
CA VAL A 607 -21.38 30.63 -0.41
C VAL A 607 -21.73 31.28 -1.76
N GLU A 608 -21.44 32.57 -1.89
CA GLU A 608 -21.58 33.26 -3.19
C GLU A 608 -20.67 32.59 -4.25
N PRO A 609 -21.14 32.44 -5.51
CA PRO A 609 -20.36 31.79 -6.56
C PRO A 609 -19.02 32.52 -6.76
N PRO A 610 -17.87 31.86 -6.51
CA PRO A 610 -16.57 32.50 -6.68
C PRO A 610 -16.28 32.74 -8.16
N THR A 611 -15.48 33.78 -8.45
CA THR A 611 -15.04 34.09 -9.81
C THR A 611 -14.34 32.91 -10.45
N MET A 612 -14.74 32.59 -11.68
CA MET A 612 -14.11 31.56 -12.50
C MET A 612 -12.84 32.09 -13.14
N THR A 613 -11.75 31.32 -13.02
CA THR A 613 -10.45 31.62 -13.65
C THR A 613 -10.12 30.56 -14.69
N PRO A 614 -9.63 30.95 -15.89
CA PRO A 614 -9.25 30.00 -16.92
C PRO A 614 -8.03 29.18 -16.47
N LEU A 615 -8.09 27.87 -16.69
CA LEU A 615 -6.93 27.00 -16.60
C LEU A 615 -6.16 27.12 -17.91
N SER A 616 -4.88 27.44 -17.80
CA SER A 616 -3.99 27.64 -18.96
C SER A 616 -3.92 26.37 -19.79
N VAL A 617 -3.83 26.53 -21.10
CA VAL A 617 -3.60 25.45 -22.05
C VAL A 617 -2.46 25.88 -22.97
N GLU A 618 -1.42 25.05 -23.07
CA GLU A 618 -0.26 25.33 -23.90
C GLU A 618 -0.67 25.62 -25.35
N PRO A 619 -0.27 26.76 -25.94
CA PRO A 619 -0.64 27.10 -27.31
C PRO A 619 -0.27 26.01 -28.33
N GLY A 620 -1.20 25.69 -29.23
CA GLY A 620 -1.01 24.66 -30.25
C GLY A 620 -1.24 23.22 -29.76
N THR A 621 -1.65 23.04 -28.51
CA THR A 621 -2.07 21.74 -27.96
C THR A 621 -3.58 21.63 -27.82
N ILE A 622 -4.09 20.41 -27.61
CA ILE A 622 -5.50 20.13 -27.32
C ILE A 622 -5.60 19.53 -25.91
N VAL A 623 -6.66 19.86 -25.18
CA VAL A 623 -6.93 19.27 -23.85
C VAL A 623 -7.25 17.78 -24.02
N THR A 624 -6.41 16.93 -23.41
CA THR A 624 -6.55 15.46 -23.47
C THR A 624 -6.62 14.81 -22.10
N GLY A 625 -6.36 15.55 -21.01
CA GLY A 625 -6.43 14.94 -19.69
C GLY A 625 -6.70 15.94 -18.57
N LEU A 626 -6.91 15.38 -17.39
CA LEU A 626 -7.12 16.11 -16.14
C LEU A 626 -6.27 15.49 -15.05
N TYR A 627 -5.90 16.29 -14.06
CA TYR A 627 -5.33 15.80 -12.81
C TYR A 627 -5.88 16.56 -11.61
N GLY A 628 -5.85 15.95 -10.44
CA GLY A 628 -6.37 16.56 -9.23
C GLY A 628 -6.08 15.74 -7.97
N ALA A 629 -6.12 16.42 -6.83
CA ALA A 629 -6.07 15.77 -5.53
C ALA A 629 -7.50 15.47 -5.04
N GLN A 630 -7.64 14.35 -4.33
CA GLN A 630 -8.85 13.98 -3.62
C GLN A 630 -8.62 14.07 -2.12
N HIS A 631 -9.66 14.47 -1.38
CA HIS A 631 -9.76 14.24 0.05
C HIS A 631 -10.90 13.25 0.31
N PRO A 632 -10.71 12.21 1.15
CA PRO A 632 -11.71 11.15 1.37
C PRO A 632 -13.12 11.68 1.67
N GLU A 633 -13.21 12.70 2.51
CA GLU A 633 -14.50 13.26 2.96
C GLU A 633 -15.01 14.42 2.09
N GLN A 634 -14.17 15.02 1.24
CA GLN A 634 -14.52 16.26 0.52
C GLN A 634 -14.59 16.05 -1.00
N GLY A 635 -14.16 14.91 -1.52
CA GLY A 635 -14.09 14.65 -2.97
C GLY A 635 -12.87 15.31 -3.60
N LEU A 636 -12.98 15.72 -4.87
CA LEU A 636 -11.92 16.42 -5.57
C LEU A 636 -11.74 17.82 -4.97
N ILE A 637 -10.54 18.10 -4.47
CA ILE A 637 -10.19 19.37 -3.82
C ILE A 637 -9.35 20.28 -4.73
N SER A 638 -8.80 19.74 -5.81
CA SER A 638 -8.07 20.51 -6.82
C SER A 638 -8.27 19.92 -8.21
N LEU A 639 -7.95 20.72 -9.22
CA LEU A 639 -8.05 20.42 -10.64
C LEU A 639 -6.93 21.12 -11.41
N GLY A 640 -6.35 20.39 -12.36
CA GLY A 640 -5.42 20.88 -13.38
C GLY A 640 -5.67 20.17 -14.71
N VAL A 641 -5.05 20.71 -15.77
CA VAL A 641 -5.34 20.33 -17.16
C VAL A 641 -4.11 19.75 -17.83
N ILE A 642 -4.30 18.64 -18.53
CA ILE A 642 -3.28 18.04 -19.38
C ILE A 642 -3.64 18.33 -20.83
N SER A 643 -2.65 18.79 -21.60
CA SER A 643 -2.77 18.99 -23.03
C SER A 643 -1.59 18.41 -23.79
N GLU A 644 -1.81 18.08 -25.05
CA GLU A 644 -0.76 17.56 -25.94
C GLU A 644 -1.02 17.91 -27.40
N VAL A 645 0.00 17.76 -28.25
CA VAL A 645 -0.13 17.96 -29.70
C VAL A 645 -0.91 16.78 -30.28
N ALA A 646 -2.15 17.04 -30.66
CA ALA A 646 -3.02 16.03 -31.25
C ALA A 646 -2.93 16.01 -32.79
N THR A 647 -2.86 14.82 -33.38
CA THR A 647 -3.01 14.63 -34.83
C THR A 647 -4.47 14.42 -35.16
N MET A 648 -5.25 15.50 -35.19
CA MET A 648 -6.61 15.45 -35.75
C MET A 648 -6.47 15.17 -37.25
N GLY A 649 -6.80 13.95 -37.67
CA GLY A 649 -6.71 13.55 -39.07
C GLY A 649 -7.49 14.52 -39.96
N LYS A 650 -6.79 15.28 -40.81
CA LYS A 650 -7.43 16.08 -41.86
C LYS A 650 -8.20 15.12 -42.75
N ARG A 651 -9.54 15.12 -42.71
CA ARG A 651 -10.33 14.52 -43.78
C ARG A 651 -9.94 15.22 -45.08
N LYS A 652 -9.44 14.47 -46.07
CA LYS A 652 -9.43 14.92 -47.46
C LYS A 652 -10.85 15.35 -47.79
N ARG A 653 -11.06 16.65 -48.06
CA ARG A 653 -12.24 17.08 -48.79
C ARG A 653 -12.16 16.40 -50.15
N GLU A 654 -13.00 15.40 -50.39
CA GLU A 654 -13.29 15.00 -51.77
C GLU A 654 -13.91 16.22 -52.46
N PRO A 655 -13.39 16.65 -53.62
CA PRO A 655 -13.97 17.77 -54.34
C PRO A 655 -15.36 17.40 -54.83
N GLU A 656 -16.34 18.24 -54.50
CA GLU A 656 -17.69 18.21 -55.05
C GLU A 656 -17.61 18.25 -56.58
N LEU A 657 -17.90 17.13 -57.23
CA LEU A 657 -18.18 17.08 -58.67
C LEU A 657 -19.63 17.55 -58.89
N GLY A 658 -19.82 18.87 -58.82
CA GLY A 658 -21.02 19.55 -59.28
C GLY A 658 -20.89 19.89 -60.78
N GLY A 659 -21.60 19.16 -61.64
CA GLY A 659 -21.77 19.47 -63.06
C GLY A 659 -23.03 18.81 -63.62
N PRO A 660 -23.83 19.50 -64.46
CA PRO A 660 -25.26 19.22 -64.61
C PRO A 660 -25.56 18.07 -65.59
N ILE A 661 -26.44 17.16 -65.19
CA ILE A 661 -26.97 16.10 -66.06
C ILE A 661 -28.12 16.67 -66.90
N LYS A 662 -27.92 16.74 -68.22
CA LYS A 662 -28.95 16.99 -69.23
C LYS A 662 -29.90 15.79 -69.35
N ARG A 663 -31.21 16.07 -69.37
CA ARG A 663 -32.29 15.13 -69.71
C ARG A 663 -32.45 14.97 -71.23
N SER A 664 -32.60 13.72 -71.69
CA SER A 664 -33.35 13.26 -72.89
C SER A 664 -33.01 11.77 -73.09
N ASN A 665 -33.86 10.80 -73.43
CA ASN A 665 -35.29 10.70 -73.72
C ASN A 665 -35.59 9.18 -73.95
N ILE A 666 -36.87 8.77 -73.88
CA ILE A 666 -37.51 7.60 -74.55
C ILE A 666 -37.62 6.24 -73.79
N LEU A 667 -38.79 6.10 -73.12
CA LEU A 667 -39.91 5.13 -73.30
C LEU A 667 -39.76 3.59 -73.06
N PRO A 668 -40.88 2.90 -72.75
CA PRO A 668 -40.93 1.73 -71.87
C PRO A 668 -41.22 0.40 -72.59
N GLY A 669 -40.89 -0.71 -71.94
CA GLY A 669 -41.23 -2.06 -72.37
C GLY A 669 -41.64 -2.94 -71.19
N ASN A 670 -42.80 -3.58 -71.35
CA ASN A 670 -43.57 -4.34 -70.37
C ASN A 670 -42.96 -5.68 -69.92
N ARG A 671 -43.38 -6.07 -68.70
CA ARG A 671 -43.76 -7.42 -68.19
C ARG A 671 -42.82 -8.61 -68.45
N GLU A 672 -42.42 -9.26 -67.36
CA GLU A 672 -42.87 -10.64 -67.08
C GLU A 672 -42.73 -11.04 -65.60
N THR A 673 -43.82 -11.59 -65.08
CA THR A 673 -44.00 -12.45 -63.89
C THR A 673 -43.15 -13.74 -64.04
N ALA A 674 -42.64 -14.48 -63.05
CA ALA A 674 -43.17 -14.98 -61.78
C ALA A 674 -42.01 -15.74 -61.02
N PRO A 675 -42.20 -16.66 -60.03
CA PRO A 675 -41.74 -16.43 -58.66
C PRO A 675 -40.85 -17.53 -58.04
N ARG A 676 -40.37 -17.24 -56.81
CA ARG A 676 -40.05 -18.13 -55.67
C ARG A 676 -39.23 -19.42 -55.89
N SER A 677 -38.09 -19.45 -55.20
CA SER A 677 -37.75 -20.48 -54.19
C SER A 677 -36.96 -19.81 -53.07
#